data_AF-A0A2E4QI27-F1
#
_entry.id   AF-A0A2E4QI27-F1
#
_cell.length_a   1.000
_cell.length_b   1.000
_cell.length_c   1.000
_cell.angle_alpha   90.00
_cell.angle_beta   90.00
_cell.angle_gamma   90.00
#
_symmetry.space_group_name_H-M   'P 1'
#
loop_
_entity.id
_entity.type
_entity.pdbx_description
1 polymer ?
#
loop_
_entity_poly.entity_id
_entity_poly.type
_entity_poly.pdbx_seq_one_letter_code
_entity_poly.pdbx_strand_id
1 'polypeptide(L)'
;MVSDAMGVEEHRNWNDVDYSGLLNGQAFPPDFMWGVATASHQIEGGNTNNWTRFEPNSKSGQLSGDACDHWNRKEQDIELITNLNVTHYRFSLEWSRIEPEMGIWDEDAIAWYSDLVDRLLERGIQPMVTLHHFTNPLWWEDLGAFEKESNIIYWIRFSSKMFEVLSDRVEWWCTINEPAVYASMGYVLGEFPPGQRSFKKTRQVSLNLMRAHARCYHTLKSMEHGSSAKIGLVKNINIFDPYRRWNPLHRFQANLLDGMFNRCWIKGLKTGRFKPPSAFRSVSIEGLQGSSDFIGLNYYTHLLTTPFMPTKVEIDPLIRPWEERTDFRYPMYAEGLERAFEMVASLNIPIIVTENGVADDDDDMRPEHIRRHLQITSEAIANGYDILGFYHWSLMDNFEWAEGYEQCFGLYHVDLETKKRTLRDSGALYASIAKSHRMPQVVILAGGLGSRLGKKTQHLPKSLIEVGGKPILSHILDWVKGQGCNRVLVLTGHHGEQFDGFIHPGIELTFVKEPKQMGTGGALWNARESLEDEFILLWGDDYHPIDYSPLVNYHRRESSRLTMTVTTEHEMMNLHHENGRLVQYSKEEQTPEEFNGYEAGTSVVSKSVVLEFGKDGPWSWENTVYSALSKGIHVHLDSTKFWDMGTPERLEKLDQFFNESRS
;
A
#
# COMPACT_ATOMS: atom_id res chain seq x y z
N MET A 1 22.35 -12.24 -12.15
CA MET A 1 23.81 -12.54 -12.20
C MET A 1 24.53 -11.20 -12.26
N VAL A 2 25.01 -10.67 -11.13
CA VAL A 2 25.80 -9.43 -11.12
C VAL A 2 27.21 -9.78 -11.59
N SER A 3 27.62 -9.23 -12.72
CA SER A 3 29.01 -9.26 -13.14
C SER A 3 29.82 -8.41 -12.15
N ASP A 4 30.37 -9.05 -11.13
CA ASP A 4 31.48 -8.53 -10.31
C ASP A 4 32.80 -8.57 -11.13
N ALA A 5 32.69 -8.37 -12.45
CA ALA A 5 33.80 -8.24 -13.38
C ALA A 5 34.37 -6.84 -13.23
N MET A 6 35.29 -6.70 -12.28
CA MET A 6 36.27 -5.61 -12.15
C MET A 6 35.78 -4.20 -12.57
N GLY A 7 34.93 -3.59 -11.73
CA GLY A 7 34.88 -2.13 -11.65
C GLY A 7 33.92 -1.38 -12.57
N VAL A 8 33.01 -2.06 -13.26
CA VAL A 8 31.91 -1.39 -13.98
C VAL A 8 30.82 -0.98 -12.98
N GLU A 9 30.36 0.26 -13.09
CA GLU A 9 29.19 0.80 -12.40
C GLU A 9 28.07 0.84 -13.42
N GLU A 10 26.97 0.14 -13.13
CA GLU A 10 25.78 0.25 -13.96
C GLU A 10 25.19 1.64 -13.72
N HIS A 11 25.04 2.38 -14.81
CA HIS A 11 24.37 3.67 -14.83
C HIS A 11 23.36 3.63 -15.95
N ARG A 12 22.08 3.76 -15.58
CA ARG A 12 20.99 3.70 -16.54
C ARG A 12 20.80 5.05 -17.19
N ASN A 13 20.66 5.06 -18.52
CA ASN A 13 20.15 6.24 -19.20
C ASN A 13 18.63 6.29 -19.02
N TRP A 14 18.17 7.09 -18.05
CA TRP A 14 16.76 7.20 -17.70
C TRP A 14 15.89 7.79 -18.81
N ASN A 15 16.48 8.46 -19.80
CA ASN A 15 15.77 8.95 -20.99
C ASN A 15 15.33 7.82 -21.93
N ASP A 16 15.97 6.65 -21.86
CA ASP A 16 15.67 5.49 -22.73
C ASP A 16 14.67 4.52 -22.10
N VAL A 17 14.23 4.78 -20.86
CA VAL A 17 13.33 3.91 -20.09
C VAL A 17 11.89 4.17 -20.50
N ASP A 18 11.16 3.10 -20.84
CA ASP A 18 9.72 3.16 -21.10
C ASP A 18 8.94 3.09 -19.78
N TYR A 19 8.29 4.19 -19.44
CA TYR A 19 7.45 4.31 -18.24
C TYR A 19 5.95 4.13 -18.53
N SER A 20 5.57 3.73 -19.75
CA SER A 20 4.17 3.55 -20.14
C SER A 20 3.42 2.60 -19.20
N GLY A 21 4.09 1.55 -18.72
CA GLY A 21 3.59 0.60 -17.73
C GLY A 21 3.09 1.24 -16.43
N LEU A 22 3.76 2.30 -15.96
CA LEU A 22 3.37 3.04 -14.76
C LEU A 22 2.06 3.83 -14.97
N LEU A 23 1.83 4.31 -16.19
CA LEU A 23 0.69 5.17 -16.49
C LEU A 23 -0.55 4.36 -16.92
N ASN A 24 -0.36 3.17 -17.50
CA ASN A 24 -1.44 2.33 -18.01
C ASN A 24 -1.87 1.20 -17.04
N GLY A 25 -1.28 1.13 -15.84
CA GLY A 25 -1.70 0.17 -14.81
C GLY A 25 -1.13 -1.25 -14.96
N GLN A 26 -0.12 -1.44 -15.81
CA GLN A 26 0.47 -2.76 -16.10
C GLN A 26 1.75 -3.06 -15.29
N ALA A 27 2.34 -2.07 -14.62
CA ALA A 27 3.62 -2.21 -13.95
C ALA A 27 3.53 -2.93 -12.58
N PHE A 28 2.38 -2.86 -11.92
CA PHE A 28 2.16 -3.43 -10.59
C PHE A 28 0.91 -4.31 -10.56
N PRO A 29 0.87 -5.32 -9.66
CA PRO A 29 -0.33 -6.11 -9.48
C PRO A 29 -1.46 -5.28 -8.82
N PRO A 30 -2.74 -5.68 -8.98
CA PRO A 30 -3.87 -4.87 -8.54
C PRO A 30 -4.02 -4.77 -7.01
N ASP A 31 -3.46 -5.73 -6.28
CA ASP A 31 -3.42 -5.80 -4.82
C ASP A 31 -2.18 -5.10 -4.21
N PHE A 32 -1.35 -4.47 -5.04
CA PHE A 32 -0.18 -3.71 -4.59
C PHE A 32 -0.56 -2.56 -3.64
N MET A 33 0.15 -2.44 -2.53
CA MET A 33 -0.10 -1.40 -1.53
C MET A 33 0.51 -0.08 -1.98
N TRP A 34 -0.34 0.82 -2.46
CA TRP A 34 0.02 2.22 -2.71
C TRP A 34 -0.14 3.00 -1.41
N GLY A 35 0.93 3.61 -0.92
CA GLY A 35 0.92 4.32 0.34
C GLY A 35 1.65 5.66 0.36
N VAL A 36 1.41 6.40 1.43
CA VAL A 36 2.19 7.58 1.84
C VAL A 36 2.53 7.44 3.32
N ALA A 37 3.65 8.01 3.75
CA ALA A 37 4.16 7.88 5.11
C ALA A 37 4.43 9.25 5.78
N THR A 38 4.29 9.29 7.11
CA THR A 38 4.63 10.41 7.99
C THR A 38 5.12 9.91 9.36
N ALA A 39 5.64 10.83 10.18
CA ALA A 39 5.98 10.58 11.58
C ALA A 39 5.34 11.63 12.50
N SER A 40 4.87 11.20 13.66
CA SER A 40 4.13 12.00 14.65
C SER A 40 4.83 13.31 14.98
N HIS A 41 6.10 13.27 15.37
CA HIS A 41 6.86 14.47 15.73
C HIS A 41 7.02 15.47 14.58
N GLN A 42 7.08 14.95 13.35
CA GLN A 42 7.35 15.76 12.17
C GLN A 42 6.12 16.53 11.68
N ILE A 43 4.89 16.06 11.97
CA ILE A 43 3.65 16.65 11.43
C ILE A 43 2.61 17.09 12.47
N GLU A 44 2.55 16.46 13.65
CA GLU A 44 1.42 16.64 14.58
C GLU A 44 1.35 18.05 15.17
N GLY A 45 2.49 18.55 15.65
CA GLY A 45 2.59 19.82 16.36
C GLY A 45 2.30 19.72 17.87
N GLY A 46 2.89 20.60 18.66
CA GLY A 46 2.64 20.68 20.10
C GLY A 46 3.18 19.49 20.91
N ASN A 47 4.20 18.81 20.41
CA ASN A 47 4.84 17.68 21.10
C ASN A 47 5.80 18.14 22.21
N THR A 48 6.11 17.26 23.16
CA THR A 48 7.16 17.49 24.18
C THR A 48 7.89 16.19 24.48
N ASN A 49 9.08 16.03 23.89
CA ASN A 49 9.85 14.78 23.91
C ASN A 49 11.37 15.05 23.83
N ASN A 50 12.16 13.98 23.71
CA ASN A 50 13.61 14.07 23.56
C ASN A 50 14.06 14.96 22.38
N TRP A 51 13.29 15.01 21.30
CA TRP A 51 13.56 15.88 20.15
C TRP A 51 13.31 17.35 20.47
N THR A 52 12.17 17.74 21.04
CA THR A 52 11.96 19.15 21.41
C THR A 52 12.99 19.66 22.41
N ARG A 53 13.50 18.79 23.29
CA ARG A 53 14.63 19.11 24.19
C ARG A 53 15.96 19.32 23.44
N PHE A 54 16.16 18.60 22.34
CA PHE A 54 17.41 18.58 21.56
C PHE A 54 17.46 19.66 20.47
N GLU A 55 16.31 19.99 19.85
CA GLU A 55 16.15 20.93 18.73
C GLU A 55 16.96 22.24 18.84
N PRO A 56 17.03 22.93 20.00
CA PRO A 56 17.85 24.15 20.12
C PRO A 56 19.35 23.94 19.88
N ASN A 57 19.83 22.69 20.02
CA ASN A 57 21.22 22.29 19.80
C ASN A 57 21.39 21.47 18.51
N SER A 58 20.33 21.31 17.71
CA SER A 58 20.39 20.65 16.42
C SER A 58 21.12 21.52 15.39
N LYS A 59 21.40 20.95 14.21
CA LYS A 59 22.10 21.64 13.13
C LYS A 59 21.37 22.89 12.65
N SER A 60 20.05 22.82 12.43
CA SER A 60 19.24 23.97 12.01
C SER A 60 18.92 24.93 13.17
N GLY A 61 18.84 24.41 14.40
CA GLY A 61 18.37 25.16 15.57
C GLY A 61 16.89 25.56 15.50
N GLN A 62 16.17 25.11 14.47
CA GLN A 62 14.74 25.35 14.32
C GLN A 62 13.95 24.48 15.31
N LEU A 63 12.83 25.01 15.80
CA LEU A 63 11.94 24.30 16.70
C LEU A 63 10.80 23.69 15.89
N SER A 64 10.39 22.47 16.22
CA SER A 64 9.23 21.82 15.60
C SER A 64 7.95 22.62 15.88
N GLY A 65 7.71 23.07 17.11
CA GLY A 65 6.56 23.91 17.43
C GLY A 65 5.24 23.28 17.00
N ASP A 66 4.46 23.99 16.18
CA ASP A 66 3.19 23.47 15.64
C ASP A 66 3.36 22.50 14.46
N ALA A 67 4.57 22.31 13.93
CA ALA A 67 4.80 21.45 12.76
C ALA A 67 3.83 21.78 11.62
N CYS A 68 3.20 20.75 11.05
CA CYS A 68 2.15 20.88 10.06
C CYS A 68 0.77 21.11 10.70
N ASP A 69 0.66 21.09 12.03
CA ASP A 69 -0.60 21.18 12.78
C ASP A 69 -1.58 20.03 12.43
N HIS A 70 -1.05 18.84 12.13
CA HIS A 70 -1.86 17.67 11.80
C HIS A 70 -2.78 17.27 12.96
N TRP A 71 -2.36 17.50 14.21
CA TRP A 71 -3.17 17.20 15.40
C TRP A 71 -4.56 17.84 15.35
N ASN A 72 -4.63 19.10 14.89
CA ASN A 72 -5.87 19.86 14.78
C ASN A 72 -6.51 19.80 13.38
N ARG A 73 -5.81 19.24 12.39
CA ARG A 73 -6.21 19.23 10.97
C ARG A 73 -6.38 17.83 10.38
N LYS A 74 -6.48 16.80 11.24
CA LYS A 74 -6.56 15.39 10.84
C LYS A 74 -7.59 15.14 9.73
N GLU A 75 -8.79 15.72 9.82
CA GLU A 75 -9.86 15.48 8.84
C GLU A 75 -9.48 16.03 7.46
N GLN A 76 -8.89 17.22 7.43
CA GLN A 76 -8.37 17.81 6.20
C GLN A 76 -7.28 16.91 5.60
N ASP A 77 -6.33 16.45 6.42
CA ASP A 77 -5.22 15.65 5.92
C ASP A 77 -5.66 14.23 5.47
N ILE A 78 -6.70 13.64 6.07
CA ILE A 78 -7.31 12.38 5.60
C ILE A 78 -7.98 12.57 4.23
N GLU A 79 -8.61 13.71 3.99
CA GLU A 79 -9.13 14.06 2.66
C GLU A 79 -8.00 14.16 1.63
N LEU A 80 -6.86 14.75 1.98
CA LEU A 80 -5.67 14.79 1.12
C LEU A 80 -5.15 13.39 0.79
N ILE A 81 -5.05 12.50 1.77
CA ILE A 81 -4.64 11.11 1.54
C ILE A 81 -5.61 10.42 0.59
N THR A 82 -6.91 10.58 0.80
CA THR A 82 -7.95 9.99 -0.07
C THR A 82 -7.80 10.47 -1.52
N ASN A 83 -7.54 11.78 -1.70
CA ASN A 83 -7.39 12.40 -3.02
C ASN A 83 -6.15 11.92 -3.80
N LEU A 84 -5.17 11.32 -3.12
CA LEU A 84 -4.02 10.68 -3.77
C LEU A 84 -4.32 9.30 -4.36
N ASN A 85 -5.54 8.76 -4.20
CA ASN A 85 -5.92 7.41 -4.65
C ASN A 85 -5.04 6.28 -4.07
N VAL A 86 -4.36 6.53 -2.94
CA VAL A 86 -3.58 5.52 -2.23
C VAL A 86 -4.51 4.60 -1.42
N THR A 87 -4.07 3.38 -1.18
CA THR A 87 -4.81 2.38 -0.39
C THR A 87 -4.34 2.32 1.05
N HIS A 88 -3.16 2.85 1.37
CA HIS A 88 -2.54 2.74 2.69
C HIS A 88 -1.98 4.07 3.21
N TYR A 89 -1.98 4.24 4.54
CA TYR A 89 -1.31 5.35 5.22
C TYR A 89 -0.46 4.83 6.38
N ARG A 90 0.84 5.12 6.34
CA ARG A 90 1.77 4.80 7.42
C ARG A 90 2.00 6.03 8.30
N PHE A 91 1.76 5.89 9.59
CA PHE A 91 2.02 6.93 10.59
C PHE A 91 2.67 6.35 11.84
N SER A 92 3.28 7.19 12.69
CA SER A 92 3.78 6.77 14.01
C SER A 92 2.92 7.31 15.14
N LEU A 93 2.99 6.63 16.29
CA LEU A 93 2.36 7.07 17.52
C LEU A 93 3.34 7.94 18.34
N GLU A 94 2.87 9.06 18.88
CA GLU A 94 3.69 9.89 19.78
C GLU A 94 3.60 9.38 21.22
N TRP A 95 4.60 8.60 21.63
CA TRP A 95 4.65 8.04 22.97
C TRP A 95 4.64 9.14 24.05
N SER A 96 5.32 10.27 23.84
CA SER A 96 5.33 11.35 24.86
C SER A 96 3.97 12.01 25.06
N ARG A 97 3.07 11.89 24.09
CA ARG A 97 1.69 12.40 24.18
C ARG A 97 0.79 11.38 24.85
N ILE A 98 0.92 10.11 24.49
CA ILE A 98 0.11 9.01 25.02
C ILE A 98 0.47 8.68 26.48
N GLU A 99 1.74 8.75 26.84
CA GLU A 99 2.26 8.49 28.18
C GLU A 99 3.24 9.61 28.61
N PRO A 100 2.73 10.81 28.93
CA PRO A 100 3.55 11.99 29.22
C PRO A 100 4.40 11.84 30.48
N GLU A 101 3.93 11.04 31.45
CA GLU A 101 4.67 10.65 32.65
C GLU A 101 4.57 9.13 32.84
N MET A 102 5.56 8.54 33.52
CA MET A 102 5.64 7.10 33.70
C MET A 102 4.36 6.54 34.36
N GLY A 103 3.59 5.76 33.62
CA GLY A 103 2.34 5.14 34.08
C GLY A 103 1.12 6.05 34.08
N ILE A 104 1.22 7.30 33.61
CA ILE A 104 0.10 8.21 33.43
C ILE A 104 -0.25 8.22 31.95
N TRP A 105 -1.45 7.74 31.61
CA TRP A 105 -1.94 7.64 30.24
C TRP A 105 -2.88 8.80 29.91
N ASP A 106 -2.68 9.41 28.75
CA ASP A 106 -3.59 10.40 28.19
C ASP A 106 -4.64 9.68 27.33
N GLU A 107 -5.82 9.48 27.92
CA GLU A 107 -6.93 8.78 27.25
C GLU A 107 -7.50 9.59 26.07
N ASP A 108 -7.39 10.93 26.08
CA ASP A 108 -7.81 11.76 24.95
C ASP A 108 -6.86 11.57 23.76
N ALA A 109 -5.55 11.46 24.02
CA ALA A 109 -4.57 11.16 22.98
C ALA A 109 -4.77 9.76 22.39
N ILE A 110 -5.04 8.75 23.24
CA ILE A 110 -5.36 7.39 22.80
C ILE A 110 -6.63 7.39 21.93
N ALA A 111 -7.68 8.07 22.39
CA ALA A 111 -8.92 8.20 21.63
C ALA A 111 -8.71 8.92 20.29
N TRP A 112 -7.83 9.93 20.24
CA TRP A 112 -7.50 10.64 19.00
C TRP A 112 -6.89 9.72 17.93
N TYR A 113 -5.95 8.83 18.32
CA TYR A 113 -5.37 7.85 17.39
C TYR A 113 -6.35 6.75 16.99
N SER A 114 -7.23 6.32 17.90
CA SER A 114 -8.32 5.39 17.57
C SER A 114 -9.26 6.00 16.53
N ASP A 115 -9.69 7.26 16.72
CA ASP A 115 -10.54 7.99 15.77
C ASP A 115 -9.83 8.23 14.42
N LEU A 116 -8.50 8.43 14.41
CA LEU A 116 -7.73 8.47 13.16
C LEU A 116 -7.83 7.15 12.40
N VAL A 117 -7.69 6.00 13.07
CA VAL A 117 -7.84 4.67 12.47
C VAL A 117 -9.24 4.47 11.90
N ASP A 118 -10.27 4.83 12.66
CA ASP A 118 -11.66 4.71 12.22
C ASP A 118 -11.93 5.53 10.95
N ARG A 119 -11.51 6.80 10.92
CA ARG A 119 -11.70 7.68 9.76
C ARG A 119 -10.94 7.22 8.52
N LEU A 120 -9.74 6.67 8.69
CA LEU A 120 -8.98 6.10 7.57
C LEU A 120 -9.73 4.90 6.97
N LEU A 121 -10.20 3.98 7.81
CA LEU A 121 -10.93 2.80 7.38
C LEU A 121 -12.29 3.14 6.75
N GLU A 122 -13.00 4.15 7.27
CA GLU A 122 -14.23 4.69 6.66
C GLU A 122 -14.01 5.19 5.22
N ARG A 123 -12.80 5.67 4.90
CA ARG A 123 -12.39 6.08 3.54
C ARG A 123 -11.70 4.95 2.75
N GLY A 124 -11.68 3.73 3.30
CA GLY A 124 -11.06 2.58 2.67
C GLY A 124 -9.53 2.62 2.65
N ILE A 125 -8.90 3.46 3.50
CA ILE A 125 -7.45 3.57 3.64
C ILE A 125 -6.99 2.67 4.79
N GLN A 126 -6.10 1.73 4.49
CA GLN A 126 -5.55 0.80 5.48
C GLN A 126 -4.43 1.46 6.30
N PRO A 127 -4.54 1.49 7.65
CA PRO A 127 -3.51 2.05 8.51
C PRO A 127 -2.31 1.10 8.67
N MET A 128 -1.11 1.66 8.65
CA MET A 128 0.14 1.00 9.08
C MET A 128 0.77 1.78 10.23
N VAL A 129 0.80 1.19 11.42
CA VAL A 129 1.19 1.88 12.66
C VAL A 129 2.65 1.62 13.00
N THR A 130 3.43 2.70 13.20
CA THR A 130 4.81 2.65 13.68
C THR A 130 4.89 2.95 15.18
N LEU A 131 5.38 2.00 15.97
CA LEU A 131 5.43 2.07 17.44
C LEU A 131 6.61 2.90 17.98
N HIS A 132 7.69 3.04 17.21
CA HIS A 132 8.82 3.88 17.59
C HIS A 132 9.40 4.56 16.35
N HIS A 133 9.34 5.89 16.33
CA HIS A 133 9.92 6.73 15.28
C HIS A 133 10.78 7.81 15.92
N PHE A 134 11.89 7.39 16.53
CA PHE A 134 12.94 8.21 17.16
C PHE A 134 12.55 9.02 18.40
N THR A 135 11.26 9.26 18.63
CA THR A 135 10.78 10.08 19.74
C THR A 135 10.55 9.27 21.01
N ASN A 136 10.94 9.88 22.13
CA ASN A 136 10.92 9.28 23.45
C ASN A 136 10.29 10.27 24.45
N PRO A 137 9.39 9.82 25.35
CA PRO A 137 8.99 10.62 26.49
C PRO A 137 10.20 11.04 27.32
N LEU A 138 10.19 12.26 27.85
CA LEU A 138 11.31 12.81 28.60
C LEU A 138 11.70 11.95 29.81
N TRP A 139 10.72 11.41 30.54
CA TRP A 139 10.97 10.54 31.69
C TRP A 139 11.70 9.26 31.30
N TRP A 140 11.44 8.70 30.11
CA TRP A 140 12.09 7.48 29.64
C TRP A 140 13.49 7.77 29.09
N GLU A 141 13.65 8.91 28.41
CA GLU A 141 14.94 9.44 27.98
C GLU A 141 15.88 9.63 29.19
N ASP A 142 15.38 10.22 30.27
CA ASP A 142 16.14 10.48 31.51
C ASP A 142 16.54 9.18 32.24
N LEU A 143 15.77 8.10 32.09
CA LEU A 143 16.15 6.76 32.57
C LEU A 143 17.24 6.10 31.72
N GLY A 144 17.57 6.69 30.57
CA GLY A 144 18.56 6.23 29.61
C GLY A 144 17.98 5.41 28.46
N ALA A 145 16.67 5.50 28.17
CA ALA A 145 16.03 4.92 26.99
C ALA A 145 16.55 3.52 26.61
N PHE A 146 16.96 3.31 25.36
CA PHE A 146 17.58 2.07 24.86
C PHE A 146 19.02 1.84 25.34
N GLU A 147 19.65 2.74 26.10
CA GLU A 147 20.97 2.49 26.68
C GLU A 147 20.93 1.34 27.71
N LYS A 148 19.79 1.12 28.39
CA LYS A 148 19.63 0.05 29.39
C LYS A 148 18.63 -1.00 28.94
N GLU A 149 19.03 -2.27 28.98
CA GLU A 149 18.15 -3.38 28.60
C GLU A 149 16.90 -3.48 29.50
N SER A 150 17.04 -3.12 30.78
CA SER A 150 15.93 -3.11 31.75
C SER A 150 14.83 -2.11 31.38
N ASN A 151 15.14 -1.07 30.60
CA ASN A 151 14.17 -0.03 30.23
C ASN A 151 13.25 -0.46 29.08
N ILE A 152 13.60 -1.53 28.36
CA ILE A 152 12.82 -2.06 27.22
C ILE A 152 11.40 -2.42 27.65
N ILE A 153 11.20 -2.84 28.90
CA ILE A 153 9.88 -3.22 29.42
C ILE A 153 8.87 -2.07 29.37
N TYR A 154 9.32 -0.83 29.54
CA TYR A 154 8.43 0.34 29.49
C TYR A 154 7.92 0.59 28.08
N TRP A 155 8.80 0.44 27.09
CA TRP A 155 8.41 0.57 25.68
C TRP A 155 7.48 -0.58 25.26
N ILE A 156 7.75 -1.82 25.70
CA ILE A 156 6.83 -2.94 25.46
C ILE A 156 5.46 -2.68 26.10
N ARG A 157 5.40 -2.11 27.32
CA ARG A 157 4.12 -1.73 27.95
C ARG A 157 3.35 -0.74 27.09
N PHE A 158 4.00 0.29 26.58
CA PHE A 158 3.40 1.25 25.65
C PHE A 158 2.91 0.56 24.37
N SER A 159 3.75 -0.26 23.74
CA SER A 159 3.38 -1.02 22.54
C SER A 159 2.18 -1.92 22.78
N SER A 160 2.15 -2.66 23.90
CA SER A 160 1.03 -3.51 24.27
C SER A 160 -0.26 -2.71 24.49
N LYS A 161 -0.20 -1.58 25.19
CA LYS A 161 -1.37 -0.72 25.42
C LYS A 161 -1.97 -0.22 24.10
N MET A 162 -1.14 0.25 23.18
CA MET A 162 -1.64 0.74 21.88
C MET A 162 -2.08 -0.39 20.95
N PHE A 163 -1.44 -1.57 21.05
CA PHE A 163 -1.89 -2.76 20.33
C PHE A 163 -3.25 -3.23 20.83
N GLU A 164 -3.48 -3.27 22.15
CA GLU A 164 -4.80 -3.60 22.73
C GLU A 164 -5.92 -2.69 22.20
N VAL A 165 -5.63 -1.40 22.00
CA VAL A 165 -6.63 -0.42 21.56
C VAL A 165 -6.94 -0.50 20.06
N LEU A 166 -5.96 -0.85 19.22
CA LEU A 166 -6.08 -0.70 17.75
C LEU A 166 -6.01 -2.02 16.96
N SER A 167 -5.55 -3.13 17.56
CA SER A 167 -5.27 -4.39 16.84
C SER A 167 -6.51 -5.12 16.31
N ASP A 168 -7.70 -4.73 16.77
CA ASP A 168 -8.98 -5.20 16.22
C ASP A 168 -9.23 -4.69 14.79
N ARG A 169 -8.60 -3.56 14.42
CA ARG A 169 -8.78 -2.83 13.15
C ARG A 169 -7.50 -2.65 12.35
N VAL A 170 -6.34 -2.60 13.00
CA VAL A 170 -5.03 -2.38 12.36
C VAL A 170 -4.33 -3.71 12.13
N GLU A 171 -4.10 -4.04 10.86
CA GLU A 171 -3.34 -5.23 10.46
C GLU A 171 -1.82 -5.01 10.47
N TRP A 172 -1.34 -3.85 10.04
CA TRP A 172 0.09 -3.63 9.75
C TRP A 172 0.80 -2.83 10.84
N TRP A 173 1.86 -3.42 11.41
CA TRP A 173 2.59 -2.86 12.54
C TRP A 173 4.11 -2.83 12.29
N CYS A 174 4.69 -1.65 12.44
CA CYS A 174 6.12 -1.43 12.38
C CYS A 174 6.66 -1.23 13.80
N THR A 175 7.55 -2.11 14.28
CA THR A 175 8.03 -1.99 15.66
C THR A 175 8.93 -0.77 15.84
N ILE A 176 10.01 -0.67 15.05
CA ILE A 176 11.02 0.38 15.20
C ILE A 176 11.38 0.87 13.81
N ASN A 177 11.30 2.18 13.61
CA ASN A 177 11.82 2.84 12.42
C ASN A 177 13.34 2.96 12.49
N GLU A 178 14.02 2.51 11.45
CA GLU A 178 15.45 2.73 11.17
C GLU A 178 16.39 2.62 12.40
N PRO A 179 16.47 1.43 13.04
CA PRO A 179 17.27 1.28 14.25
C PRO A 179 18.77 1.59 14.03
N ALA A 180 19.27 1.44 12.80
CA ALA A 180 20.63 1.82 12.44
C ALA A 180 20.83 3.34 12.41
N VAL A 181 19.83 4.11 11.94
CA VAL A 181 19.87 5.59 11.96
C VAL A 181 19.80 6.09 13.39
N TYR A 182 18.84 5.61 14.18
CA TYR A 182 18.74 5.96 15.60
C TYR A 182 20.07 5.74 16.34
N ALA A 183 20.69 4.56 16.16
CA ALA A 183 21.95 4.24 16.83
C ALA A 183 23.15 5.04 16.30
N SER A 184 23.22 5.31 14.99
CA SER A 184 24.36 6.00 14.37
C SER A 184 24.26 7.52 14.51
N MET A 185 23.12 8.12 14.20
CA MET A 185 22.90 9.56 14.36
C MET A 185 22.94 9.97 15.83
N GLY A 186 22.36 9.17 16.73
CA GLY A 186 22.31 9.51 18.16
C GLY A 186 23.60 9.26 18.94
N TYR A 187 24.38 8.24 18.55
CA TYR A 187 25.54 7.77 19.35
C TYR A 187 26.88 7.69 18.61
N VAL A 188 26.91 7.84 17.28
CA VAL A 188 28.16 7.92 16.50
C VAL A 188 28.41 9.36 16.04
N LEU A 189 27.43 9.97 15.37
CA LEU A 189 27.54 11.32 14.82
C LEU A 189 27.11 12.39 15.84
N GLY A 190 26.13 12.06 16.70
CA GLY A 190 25.61 12.98 17.72
C GLY A 190 24.71 14.07 17.16
N GLU A 191 24.08 13.83 16.00
CA GLU A 191 23.18 14.77 15.32
C GLU A 191 21.71 14.55 15.71
N PHE A 192 21.38 13.40 16.30
CA PHE A 192 20.05 13.09 16.85
C PHE A 192 20.15 13.02 18.37
N PRO A 193 19.03 13.16 19.12
CA PRO A 193 19.03 12.85 20.55
C PRO A 193 19.62 11.46 20.82
N PRO A 194 20.46 11.28 21.85
CA PRO A 194 20.87 12.25 22.88
C PRO A 194 22.10 13.10 22.54
N GLY A 195 22.54 13.17 21.28
CA GLY A 195 23.67 14.00 20.84
C GLY A 195 25.04 13.47 21.25
N GLN A 196 25.17 12.15 21.41
CA GLN A 196 26.37 11.53 21.98
C GLN A 196 27.30 10.97 20.91
N ARG A 197 28.60 10.86 21.25
CA ARG A 197 29.64 10.26 20.39
C ARG A 197 30.39 9.17 21.13
N SER A 198 29.80 7.97 21.18
CA SER A 198 30.33 6.82 21.93
C SER A 198 30.02 5.49 21.28
N PHE A 199 31.03 4.87 20.64
CA PHE A 199 30.93 3.54 20.05
C PHE A 199 30.53 2.44 21.06
N LYS A 200 30.88 2.61 22.35
CA LYS A 200 30.46 1.67 23.40
C LYS A 200 28.93 1.72 23.56
N LYS A 201 28.37 2.93 23.64
CA LYS A 201 26.92 3.12 23.72
C LYS A 201 26.22 2.71 22.42
N THR A 202 26.78 3.03 21.25
CA THR A 202 26.26 2.55 19.97
C THR A 202 26.07 1.04 19.95
N ARG A 203 27.06 0.26 20.40
CA ARG A 203 26.96 -1.21 20.49
C ARG A 203 25.85 -1.66 21.44
N GLN A 204 25.76 -1.02 22.60
CA GLN A 204 24.79 -1.34 23.64
C GLN A 204 23.36 -1.03 23.18
N VAL A 205 23.13 0.16 22.65
CA VAL A 205 21.84 0.61 22.10
C VAL A 205 21.44 -0.26 20.92
N SER A 206 22.36 -0.54 19.97
CA SER A 206 22.05 -1.42 18.83
C SER A 206 21.61 -2.82 19.27
N LEU A 207 22.28 -3.38 20.29
CA LEU A 207 21.91 -4.68 20.85
C LEU A 207 20.54 -4.63 21.53
N ASN A 208 20.25 -3.55 22.25
CA ASN A 208 18.97 -3.37 22.95
C ASN A 208 17.82 -3.08 21.99
N LEU A 209 18.03 -2.37 20.88
CA LEU A 209 17.02 -2.19 19.83
C LEU A 209 16.60 -3.53 19.22
N MET A 210 17.57 -4.42 18.93
CA MET A 210 17.27 -5.75 18.40
C MET A 210 16.55 -6.64 19.42
N ARG A 211 16.91 -6.54 20.71
CA ARG A 211 16.18 -7.20 21.80
C ARG A 211 14.76 -6.64 21.96
N ALA A 212 14.62 -5.33 21.86
CA ALA A 212 13.34 -4.65 21.98
C ALA A 212 12.41 -5.09 20.86
N HIS A 213 12.85 -5.05 19.60
CA HIS A 213 12.11 -5.56 18.46
C HIS A 213 11.67 -7.02 18.67
N ALA A 214 12.59 -7.93 19.01
CA ALA A 214 12.27 -9.34 19.21
C ALA A 214 11.23 -9.54 20.34
N ARG A 215 11.43 -8.89 21.49
CA ARG A 215 10.50 -9.00 22.62
C ARG A 215 9.13 -8.39 22.29
N CYS A 216 9.11 -7.22 21.67
CA CYS A 216 7.87 -6.55 21.23
C CYS A 216 7.09 -7.46 20.27
N TYR A 217 7.74 -7.98 19.22
CA TYR A 217 7.12 -8.92 18.28
C TYR A 217 6.43 -10.08 19.00
N HIS A 218 7.16 -10.81 19.84
CA HIS A 218 6.59 -11.98 20.53
C HIS A 218 5.50 -11.62 21.54
N THR A 219 5.63 -10.48 22.23
CA THR A 219 4.59 -9.98 23.12
C THR A 219 3.31 -9.69 22.33
N LEU A 220 3.39 -8.90 21.27
CA LEU A 220 2.21 -8.53 20.47
C LEU A 220 1.59 -9.75 19.77
N LYS A 221 2.40 -10.67 19.23
CA LYS A 221 1.92 -11.94 18.67
C LYS A 221 1.16 -12.83 19.67
N SER A 222 1.47 -12.71 20.97
CA SER A 222 0.79 -13.46 22.03
C SER A 222 -0.50 -12.83 22.53
N MET A 223 -0.78 -11.59 22.15
CA MET A 223 -1.99 -10.85 22.54
C MET A 223 -3.19 -11.20 21.65
N GLU A 224 -4.37 -10.75 22.05
CA GLU A 224 -5.57 -10.80 21.19
C GLU A 224 -5.28 -10.12 19.85
N HIS A 225 -5.79 -10.67 18.74
CA HIS A 225 -5.48 -10.25 17.36
C HIS A 225 -4.01 -10.38 16.91
N GLY A 226 -3.09 -10.82 17.79
CA GLY A 226 -1.68 -11.02 17.46
C GLY A 226 -1.42 -12.02 16.33
N SER A 227 -2.28 -13.03 16.17
CA SER A 227 -2.14 -14.04 15.10
C SER A 227 -2.46 -13.49 13.71
N SER A 228 -3.38 -12.52 13.59
CA SER A 228 -3.75 -11.88 12.33
C SER A 228 -2.84 -10.68 12.00
N ALA A 229 -2.35 -9.95 13.00
CA ALA A 229 -1.48 -8.80 12.80
C ALA A 229 -0.17 -9.15 12.08
N LYS A 230 0.25 -8.30 11.13
CA LYS A 230 1.55 -8.37 10.43
C LYS A 230 2.50 -7.40 11.11
N ILE A 231 3.58 -7.91 11.70
CA ILE A 231 4.51 -7.14 12.51
C ILE A 231 5.91 -7.22 11.89
N GLY A 232 6.50 -6.06 11.60
CA GLY A 232 7.79 -5.97 10.92
C GLY A 232 8.75 -4.95 11.55
N LEU A 233 10.04 -5.15 11.33
CA LEU A 233 11.06 -4.12 11.53
C LEU A 233 11.16 -3.24 10.27
N VAL A 234 11.34 -1.94 10.44
CA VAL A 234 11.64 -1.04 9.31
C VAL A 234 13.14 -0.74 9.31
N LYS A 235 13.83 -1.18 8.25
CA LYS A 235 15.26 -1.01 8.08
C LYS A 235 15.55 -0.12 6.88
N ASN A 236 16.22 0.98 7.16
CA ASN A 236 16.85 1.77 6.11
C ASN A 236 18.03 1.04 5.48
N ILE A 237 18.13 1.02 4.16
CA ILE A 237 19.31 0.52 3.46
C ILE A 237 20.00 1.70 2.80
N ASN A 238 21.23 1.96 3.24
CA ASN A 238 22.09 2.94 2.60
C ASN A 238 23.18 2.18 1.86
N ILE A 239 23.28 2.37 0.55
CA ILE A 239 24.24 1.64 -0.26
C ILE A 239 25.62 2.31 -0.13
N PHE A 240 26.63 1.56 0.30
CA PHE A 240 28.00 2.09 0.44
C PHE A 240 28.85 1.68 -0.74
N ASP A 241 29.13 2.60 -1.65
CA ASP A 241 29.96 2.36 -2.82
C ASP A 241 31.38 2.89 -2.62
N PRO A 242 32.41 2.23 -3.16
CA PRO A 242 33.76 2.78 -3.14
C PRO A 242 33.83 4.00 -4.06
N TYR A 243 34.36 5.13 -3.58
CA TYR A 243 34.54 6.31 -4.44
C TYR A 243 35.42 6.02 -5.66
N ARG A 244 36.39 5.09 -5.54
CA ARG A 244 37.13 4.55 -6.69
C ARG A 244 36.99 3.03 -6.68
N ARG A 245 36.18 2.48 -7.59
CA ARG A 245 35.90 1.02 -7.66
C ARG A 245 37.16 0.17 -7.85
N TRP A 246 38.19 0.68 -8.52
CA TRP A 246 39.48 0.01 -8.69
C TRP A 246 40.38 0.03 -7.43
N ASN A 247 40.12 0.92 -6.46
CA ASN A 247 40.98 1.09 -5.29
C ASN A 247 40.58 0.11 -4.16
N PRO A 248 41.47 -0.82 -3.75
CA PRO A 248 41.16 -1.82 -2.73
C PRO A 248 40.86 -1.22 -1.35
N LEU A 249 41.45 -0.07 -0.98
CA LEU A 249 41.16 0.59 0.29
C LEU A 249 39.75 1.18 0.33
N HIS A 250 39.28 1.73 -0.79
CA HIS A 250 37.91 2.25 -0.89
C HIS A 250 36.91 1.09 -0.83
N ARG A 251 37.19 -0.02 -1.54
CA ARG A 251 36.36 -1.24 -1.46
C ARG A 251 36.29 -1.80 -0.05
N PHE A 252 37.42 -1.85 0.65
CA PHE A 252 37.47 -2.29 2.04
C PHE A 252 36.63 -1.38 2.94
N GLN A 253 36.74 -0.06 2.78
CA GLN A 253 35.95 0.91 3.55
C GLN A 253 34.44 0.78 3.30
N ALA A 254 34.01 0.72 2.03
CA ALA A 254 32.61 0.48 1.66
C ALA A 254 32.08 -0.81 2.30
N ASN A 255 32.84 -1.90 2.18
CA ASN A 255 32.48 -3.21 2.72
C ASN A 255 32.40 -3.19 4.26
N LEU A 256 33.29 -2.46 4.93
CA LEU A 256 33.24 -2.28 6.38
C LEU A 256 31.97 -1.52 6.81
N LEU A 257 31.66 -0.39 6.16
CA LEU A 257 30.50 0.44 6.47
C LEU A 257 29.18 -0.31 6.19
N ASP A 258 29.06 -0.96 5.04
CA ASP A 258 27.91 -1.81 4.72
C ASP A 258 27.73 -2.95 5.74
N GLY A 259 28.85 -3.53 6.20
CA GLY A 259 28.84 -4.53 7.27
C GLY A 259 28.34 -4.00 8.62
N MET A 260 28.64 -2.75 8.95
CA MET A 260 28.26 -2.12 10.22
C MET A 260 26.86 -1.50 10.20
N PHE A 261 26.39 -1.04 9.05
CA PHE A 261 25.16 -0.26 8.93
C PHE A 261 23.99 -1.09 8.37
N ASN A 262 24.24 -2.03 7.46
CA ASN A 262 23.19 -2.85 6.84
C ASN A 262 23.29 -4.32 7.27
N ARG A 263 24.33 -5.03 6.82
CA ARG A 263 24.35 -6.50 6.85
C ARG A 263 24.31 -7.10 8.24
N CYS A 264 24.81 -6.41 9.27
CA CYS A 264 24.75 -6.93 10.63
C CYS A 264 23.31 -7.02 11.16
N TRP A 265 22.43 -6.08 10.78
CA TRP A 265 21.02 -6.05 11.16
C TRP A 265 20.24 -7.16 10.46
N ILE A 266 20.39 -7.25 9.13
CA ILE A 266 19.76 -8.29 8.30
C ILE A 266 20.20 -9.69 8.74
N LYS A 267 21.52 -9.89 8.95
CA LYS A 267 22.03 -11.16 9.48
C LYS A 267 21.51 -11.47 10.89
N GLY A 268 21.33 -10.44 11.71
CA GLY A 268 20.73 -10.55 13.03
C GLY A 268 19.33 -11.15 12.97
N LEU A 269 18.44 -10.55 12.17
CA LEU A 269 17.08 -11.06 11.93
C LEU A 269 17.09 -12.47 11.33
N LYS A 270 17.95 -12.73 10.34
CA LYS A 270 18.02 -14.03 9.68
C LYS A 270 18.45 -15.18 10.59
N THR A 271 19.38 -14.91 11.52
CA THR A 271 20.10 -15.97 12.26
C THR A 271 19.88 -15.96 13.77
N GLY A 272 19.21 -14.94 14.30
CA GLY A 272 19.12 -14.69 15.75
C GLY A 272 20.44 -14.28 16.42
N ARG A 273 21.54 -14.17 15.65
CA ARG A 273 22.87 -13.81 16.13
C ARG A 273 23.27 -12.45 15.60
N PHE A 274 23.10 -11.43 16.43
CA PHE A 274 23.41 -10.05 16.07
C PHE A 274 24.86 -9.70 16.43
N LYS A 275 25.59 -9.09 15.50
CA LYS A 275 26.91 -8.53 15.73
C LYS A 275 26.75 -7.01 15.74
N PRO A 276 26.68 -6.35 16.91
CA PRO A 276 26.49 -4.91 16.96
C PRO A 276 27.55 -4.16 16.15
N PRO A 277 27.23 -2.96 15.63
CA PRO A 277 28.17 -2.15 14.85
C PRO A 277 29.51 -2.01 15.58
N SER A 278 30.61 -2.21 14.85
CA SER A 278 31.98 -2.16 15.38
C SER A 278 32.35 -3.23 16.44
N ALA A 279 31.48 -4.18 16.77
CA ALA A 279 31.79 -5.26 17.72
C ALA A 279 32.65 -6.37 17.08
N PHE A 280 33.41 -7.11 17.88
CA PHE A 280 34.22 -8.24 17.39
C PHE A 280 33.46 -9.58 17.40
N ARG A 281 32.43 -9.72 18.24
CA ARG A 281 31.69 -10.97 18.45
C ARG A 281 30.19 -10.76 18.26
N SER A 282 29.52 -11.79 17.75
CA SER A 282 28.06 -11.86 17.69
C SER A 282 27.49 -12.30 19.04
N VAL A 283 26.35 -11.75 19.42
CA VAL A 283 25.56 -12.13 20.60
C VAL A 283 24.28 -12.81 20.12
N SER A 284 23.89 -13.90 20.77
CA SER A 284 22.58 -14.53 20.51
C SER A 284 21.51 -13.68 21.18
N ILE A 285 20.46 -13.34 20.44
CA ILE A 285 19.28 -12.66 20.98
C ILE A 285 18.13 -13.65 20.92
N GLU A 286 17.57 -13.95 22.08
CA GLU A 286 16.41 -14.83 22.20
C GLU A 286 15.22 -14.26 21.44
N GLY A 287 14.55 -15.12 20.66
CA GLY A 287 13.38 -14.77 19.87
C GLY A 287 13.65 -13.91 18.64
N LEU A 288 14.88 -13.48 18.34
CA LEU A 288 15.14 -12.59 17.20
C LEU A 288 15.00 -13.27 15.83
N GLN A 289 15.36 -14.55 15.73
CA GLN A 289 15.16 -15.29 14.50
C GLN A 289 13.66 -15.50 14.27
N GLY A 290 13.15 -15.07 13.12
CA GLY A 290 11.73 -15.18 12.78
C GLY A 290 10.81 -14.19 13.50
N SER A 291 11.35 -13.08 14.04
CA SER A 291 10.55 -12.02 14.68
C SER A 291 10.03 -10.94 13.72
N SER A 292 9.69 -11.30 12.49
CA SER A 292 9.24 -10.34 11.47
C SER A 292 8.40 -11.07 10.43
N ASP A 293 7.16 -10.62 10.22
CA ASP A 293 6.27 -11.15 9.15
C ASP A 293 6.58 -10.53 7.79
N PHE A 294 7.10 -9.30 7.79
CA PHE A 294 7.59 -8.58 6.62
C PHE A 294 8.83 -7.76 7.01
N ILE A 295 9.57 -7.26 6.03
CA ILE A 295 10.63 -6.27 6.24
C ILE A 295 10.22 -4.94 5.60
N GLY A 296 10.15 -3.89 6.42
CA GLY A 296 10.03 -2.53 5.92
C GLY A 296 11.39 -2.06 5.41
N LEU A 297 11.44 -1.57 4.18
CA LEU A 297 12.61 -1.04 3.52
C LEU A 297 12.47 0.47 3.35
N ASN A 298 13.36 1.23 3.98
CA ASN A 298 13.53 2.65 3.66
C ASN A 298 14.76 2.79 2.75
N TYR A 299 14.61 3.46 1.62
CA TYR A 299 15.71 3.68 0.68
C TYR A 299 15.62 5.07 0.07
N TYR A 300 16.76 5.74 -0.03
CA TYR A 300 16.86 7.11 -0.54
C TYR A 300 18.01 7.28 -1.53
N THR A 301 19.19 6.69 -1.25
CA THR A 301 20.40 6.95 -2.04
C THR A 301 21.55 5.97 -1.68
N HIS A 302 22.71 6.18 -2.30
CA HIS A 302 24.00 5.61 -1.92
C HIS A 302 24.96 6.67 -1.34
N LEU A 303 26.05 6.21 -0.71
CA LEU A 303 27.15 7.05 -0.26
C LEU A 303 28.47 6.55 -0.84
N LEU A 304 29.23 7.47 -1.44
CA LEU A 304 30.57 7.19 -1.93
C LEU A 304 31.61 7.29 -0.80
N THR A 305 32.32 6.20 -0.58
CA THR A 305 33.20 6.01 0.57
C THR A 305 34.67 6.15 0.21
N THR A 306 35.42 6.76 1.14
CA THR A 306 36.89 6.84 1.12
C THR A 306 37.44 6.54 2.53
N PRO A 307 38.70 6.09 2.66
CA PRO A 307 39.34 5.91 3.98
C PRO A 307 39.47 7.20 4.81
N PHE A 308 39.30 8.37 4.18
CA PHE A 308 39.42 9.69 4.82
C PHE A 308 38.07 10.39 4.94
N MET A 309 36.97 9.63 5.03
CA MET A 309 35.65 10.22 5.22
C MET A 309 35.65 11.11 6.47
N PRO A 310 35.25 12.38 6.34
CA PRO A 310 35.14 13.27 7.47
C PRO A 310 34.11 12.73 8.46
N THR A 311 34.40 12.84 9.75
CA THR A 311 33.45 12.46 10.83
C THR A 311 32.44 13.58 11.12
N LYS A 312 32.39 14.63 10.29
CA LYS A 312 31.47 15.76 10.37
C LYS A 312 30.58 15.76 9.14
N VAL A 313 29.27 15.93 9.34
CA VAL A 313 28.22 15.92 8.30
C VAL A 313 28.20 17.21 7.46
N GLU A 314 28.93 18.25 7.90
CA GLU A 314 29.02 19.56 7.21
C GLU A 314 29.71 19.51 5.83
N ILE A 315 30.32 18.39 5.46
CA ILE A 315 30.96 18.22 4.15
C ILE A 315 29.99 17.50 3.23
N ASP A 316 29.69 18.12 2.10
CA ASP A 316 28.81 17.54 1.08
C ASP A 316 29.24 16.12 0.72
N PRO A 317 28.29 15.18 0.63
CA PRO A 317 28.58 13.84 0.14
C PRO A 317 29.28 13.89 -1.22
N LEU A 318 30.26 13.01 -1.38
CA LEU A 318 30.85 12.77 -2.69
C LEU A 318 29.80 12.14 -3.60
N ILE A 319 29.70 12.66 -4.83
CA ILE A 319 28.84 12.13 -5.90
C ILE A 319 29.68 11.79 -7.14
N ARG A 320 29.12 10.99 -8.05
CA ARG A 320 29.68 10.74 -9.38
C ARG A 320 29.48 11.95 -10.29
N PRO A 321 30.33 12.13 -11.32
CA PRO A 321 30.19 13.24 -12.27
C PRO A 321 28.87 13.24 -13.08
N TRP A 322 28.19 12.11 -13.18
CA TRP A 322 26.93 11.95 -13.91
C TRP A 322 25.69 11.90 -13.00
N GLU A 323 25.88 11.98 -11.68
CA GLU A 323 24.77 11.99 -10.73
C GLU A 323 24.22 13.40 -10.56
N GLU A 324 22.90 13.49 -10.42
CA GLU A 324 22.19 14.72 -10.10
C GLU A 324 22.06 14.84 -8.57
N ARG A 325 22.38 16.01 -8.04
CA ARG A 325 22.37 16.27 -6.59
C ARG A 325 21.02 16.82 -6.17
N THR A 326 20.44 16.26 -5.12
CA THR A 326 19.16 16.69 -4.51
C THR A 326 19.36 17.87 -3.56
N ASP A 327 18.29 18.48 -3.06
CA ASP A 327 18.36 19.56 -2.06
C ASP A 327 18.97 19.10 -0.73
N PHE A 328 18.80 17.81 -0.40
CA PHE A 328 19.46 17.15 0.74
C PHE A 328 20.95 16.83 0.47
N ARG A 329 21.46 17.23 -0.69
CA ARG A 329 22.87 17.15 -1.14
C ARG A 329 23.40 15.74 -1.43
N TYR A 330 22.59 14.70 -1.30
CA TYR A 330 22.91 13.34 -1.77
C TYR A 330 22.52 13.17 -3.25
N PRO A 331 23.04 12.16 -3.96
CA PRO A 331 22.68 11.95 -5.37
C PRO A 331 21.34 11.22 -5.52
N MET A 332 20.58 11.57 -6.55
CA MET A 332 19.41 10.78 -6.96
C MET A 332 19.88 9.48 -7.62
N TYR A 333 19.75 8.36 -6.91
CA TYR A 333 20.28 7.06 -7.35
C TYR A 333 19.25 5.94 -7.15
N ALA A 334 18.49 5.62 -8.19
CA ALA A 334 17.42 4.63 -8.12
C ALA A 334 17.91 3.19 -8.30
N GLU A 335 19.01 2.98 -9.03
CA GLU A 335 19.59 1.65 -9.26
C GLU A 335 20.03 0.97 -7.94
N GLY A 336 20.33 1.75 -6.90
CA GLY A 336 20.64 1.20 -5.58
C GLY A 336 19.43 0.58 -4.86
N LEU A 337 18.19 0.89 -5.27
CA LEU A 337 16.99 0.28 -4.70
C LEU A 337 16.92 -1.22 -5.04
N GLU A 338 17.31 -1.63 -6.25
CA GLU A 338 17.40 -3.05 -6.62
C GLU A 338 18.37 -3.80 -5.72
N ARG A 339 19.55 -3.20 -5.48
CA ARG A 339 20.56 -3.75 -4.56
C ARG A 339 20.07 -3.81 -3.12
N ALA A 340 19.19 -2.89 -2.72
CA ALA A 340 18.54 -2.93 -1.41
C ALA A 340 17.54 -4.09 -1.33
N PHE A 341 16.72 -4.32 -2.36
CA PHE A 341 15.83 -5.49 -2.47
C PHE A 341 16.62 -6.79 -2.39
N GLU A 342 17.69 -6.94 -3.18
CA GLU A 342 18.59 -8.10 -3.12
C GLU A 342 19.10 -8.40 -1.71
N MET A 343 19.46 -7.34 -0.96
CA MET A 343 20.00 -7.48 0.38
C MET A 343 18.96 -8.01 1.36
N VAL A 344 17.75 -7.46 1.35
CA VAL A 344 16.68 -7.82 2.30
C VAL A 344 15.96 -9.10 1.89
N ALA A 345 15.91 -9.44 0.59
CA ALA A 345 15.34 -10.68 0.07
C ALA A 345 15.97 -11.93 0.69
N SER A 346 17.21 -11.83 1.19
CA SER A 346 17.88 -12.91 1.92
C SER A 346 17.15 -13.35 3.21
N LEU A 347 16.17 -12.58 3.70
CA LEU A 347 15.31 -12.92 4.84
C LEU A 347 14.19 -13.92 4.49
N ASN A 348 13.85 -14.06 3.20
CA ASN A 348 12.72 -14.89 2.73
C ASN A 348 11.37 -14.52 3.38
N ILE A 349 11.11 -13.22 3.54
CA ILE A 349 9.83 -12.66 3.98
C ILE A 349 9.45 -11.52 3.04
N PRO A 350 8.15 -11.17 2.92
CA PRO A 350 7.70 -10.09 2.07
C PRO A 350 8.38 -8.75 2.37
N ILE A 351 8.60 -7.94 1.32
CA ILE A 351 9.23 -6.62 1.38
C ILE A 351 8.16 -5.56 1.19
N ILE A 352 8.22 -4.50 1.98
CA ILE A 352 7.42 -3.29 1.79
C ILE A 352 8.38 -2.11 1.74
N VAL A 353 8.36 -1.31 0.67
CA VAL A 353 9.09 -0.03 0.65
C VAL A 353 8.30 0.92 1.54
N THR A 354 8.73 1.08 2.79
CA THR A 354 8.01 1.84 3.82
C THR A 354 8.31 3.34 3.80
N GLU A 355 9.42 3.73 3.16
CA GLU A 355 9.78 5.09 2.78
C GLU A 355 10.66 5.08 1.52
N ASN A 356 10.29 5.90 0.53
CA ASN A 356 11.17 6.37 -0.53
C ASN A 356 10.73 7.75 -0.97
N GLY A 357 11.68 8.67 -1.15
CA GLY A 357 11.39 10.03 -1.58
C GLY A 357 12.64 10.88 -1.72
N VAL A 358 12.44 12.17 -1.98
CA VAL A 358 13.52 13.12 -2.21
C VAL A 358 13.15 14.50 -1.68
N ALA A 359 14.12 15.16 -1.04
CA ALA A 359 14.01 16.59 -0.72
C ALA A 359 14.18 17.39 -2.01
N ASP A 360 13.17 18.20 -2.33
CA ASP A 360 13.06 18.94 -3.59
C ASP A 360 11.99 20.05 -3.44
N ASP A 361 12.37 21.26 -3.05
CA ASP A 361 11.38 22.31 -2.75
C ASP A 361 10.63 22.84 -3.98
N ASP A 362 11.26 22.86 -5.16
CA ASP A 362 10.64 23.38 -6.39
C ASP A 362 9.94 22.30 -7.24
N ASP A 363 10.06 21.03 -6.84
CA ASP A 363 9.39 19.86 -7.44
C ASP A 363 9.90 19.50 -8.85
N ASP A 364 11.12 19.91 -9.21
CA ASP A 364 11.69 19.67 -10.54
C ASP A 364 12.37 18.28 -10.66
N MET A 365 12.74 17.65 -9.55
CA MET A 365 13.40 16.33 -9.50
C MET A 365 12.46 15.20 -9.05
N ARG A 366 11.53 15.49 -8.14
CA ARG A 366 10.67 14.51 -7.46
C ARG A 366 9.79 13.72 -8.42
N PRO A 367 9.18 14.29 -9.48
CA PRO A 367 8.44 13.52 -10.46
C PRO A 367 9.31 12.42 -11.12
N GLU A 368 10.55 12.76 -11.49
CA GLU A 368 11.49 11.81 -12.09
C GLU A 368 11.99 10.81 -11.05
N HIS A 369 12.29 11.24 -9.82
CA HIS A 369 12.65 10.35 -8.72
C HIS A 369 11.60 9.26 -8.49
N ILE A 370 10.31 9.64 -8.43
CA ILE A 370 9.18 8.72 -8.27
C ILE A 370 9.16 7.72 -9.42
N ARG A 371 9.25 8.19 -10.67
CA ARG A 371 9.24 7.31 -11.86
C ARG A 371 10.39 6.31 -11.83
N ARG A 372 11.62 6.76 -11.58
CA ARG A 372 12.82 5.91 -11.55
C ARG A 372 12.70 4.80 -10.50
N HIS A 373 12.29 5.13 -9.28
CA HIS A 373 12.20 4.14 -8.19
C HIS A 373 11.02 3.18 -8.35
N LEU A 374 9.87 3.67 -8.83
CA LEU A 374 8.74 2.78 -9.15
C LEU A 374 9.07 1.84 -10.30
N GLN A 375 9.81 2.30 -11.32
CA GLN A 375 10.27 1.43 -12.40
C GLN A 375 11.16 0.31 -11.87
N ILE A 376 12.15 0.62 -11.03
CA ILE A 376 13.02 -0.41 -10.40
C ILE A 376 12.19 -1.38 -9.54
N THR A 377 11.18 -0.87 -8.84
CA THR A 377 10.30 -1.71 -8.02
C THR A 377 9.48 -2.66 -8.88
N SER A 378 8.89 -2.18 -9.98
CA SER A 378 8.16 -3.00 -10.95
C SER A 378 9.04 -4.08 -11.57
N GLU A 379 10.26 -3.73 -11.97
CA GLU A 379 11.23 -4.68 -12.51
C GLU A 379 11.65 -5.74 -11.47
N ALA A 380 11.82 -5.34 -10.22
CA ALA A 380 12.11 -6.27 -9.13
C ALA A 380 10.94 -7.26 -8.89
N ILE A 381 9.69 -6.79 -8.93
CA ILE A 381 8.51 -7.67 -8.85
C ILE A 381 8.49 -8.64 -10.04
N ALA A 382 8.72 -8.14 -11.26
CA ALA A 382 8.80 -8.98 -12.46
C ALA A 382 9.93 -10.02 -12.40
N ASN A 383 11.02 -9.71 -11.70
CA ASN A 383 12.15 -10.61 -11.42
C ASN A 383 11.89 -11.60 -10.27
N GLY A 384 10.69 -11.57 -9.67
CA GLY A 384 10.23 -12.53 -8.66
C GLY A 384 10.52 -12.14 -7.21
N TYR A 385 10.89 -10.88 -6.93
CA TYR A 385 10.96 -10.39 -5.55
C TYR A 385 9.54 -10.17 -5.00
N ASP A 386 9.29 -10.67 -3.79
CA ASP A 386 8.00 -10.55 -3.08
C ASP A 386 7.88 -9.16 -2.45
N ILE A 387 7.54 -8.16 -3.28
CA ILE A 387 7.39 -6.75 -2.86
C ILE A 387 5.89 -6.41 -2.87
N LEU A 388 5.33 -6.17 -1.69
CA LEU A 388 3.88 -5.97 -1.51
C LEU A 388 3.43 -4.52 -1.67
N GLY A 389 4.34 -3.55 -1.50
CA GLY A 389 3.93 -2.15 -1.38
C GLY A 389 5.02 -1.12 -1.51
N PHE A 390 4.59 0.11 -1.79
CA PHE A 390 5.43 1.29 -1.90
C PHE A 390 4.79 2.50 -1.21
N TYR A 391 5.51 3.10 -0.27
CA TYR A 391 5.11 4.27 0.49
C TYR A 391 6.02 5.44 0.16
N HIS A 392 5.43 6.48 -0.43
CA HIS A 392 6.15 7.71 -0.68
C HIS A 392 6.44 8.44 0.64
N TRP A 393 7.69 8.83 0.84
CA TRP A 393 8.11 9.77 1.89
C TRP A 393 8.24 11.18 1.29
N SER A 394 7.35 12.12 1.56
CA SER A 394 6.27 12.10 2.57
C SER A 394 4.94 12.55 1.99
N LEU A 395 3.86 12.33 2.76
CA LEU A 395 2.54 12.90 2.42
C LEU A 395 2.64 14.42 2.22
N MET A 396 3.31 15.11 3.14
CA MET A 396 3.41 16.57 3.15
C MET A 396 4.78 17.03 3.64
N ASP A 397 5.16 18.26 3.28
CA ASP A 397 6.33 18.94 3.85
C ASP A 397 6.20 18.94 5.38
N ASN A 398 7.32 18.69 6.07
CA ASN A 398 7.31 18.43 7.50
C ASN A 398 8.63 18.86 8.16
N PHE A 399 8.72 18.70 9.49
CA PHE A 399 9.94 19.00 10.23
C PHE A 399 10.98 17.89 10.03
N GLU A 400 11.99 18.11 9.20
CA GLU A 400 13.01 17.11 8.85
C GLU A 400 14.14 17.06 9.89
N TRP A 401 13.78 16.65 11.10
CA TRP A 401 14.71 16.32 12.17
C TRP A 401 15.75 17.43 12.45
N ALA A 402 17.04 17.12 12.31
CA ALA A 402 18.13 18.08 12.56
C ALA A 402 18.23 19.17 11.48
N GLU A 403 17.61 18.97 10.31
CA GLU A 403 17.64 19.90 9.17
C GLU A 403 16.52 20.96 9.25
N GLY A 404 15.51 20.76 10.10
CA GLY A 404 14.39 21.69 10.23
C GLY A 404 13.43 21.65 9.03
N TYR A 405 12.86 22.78 8.65
CA TYR A 405 11.85 22.89 7.58
C TYR A 405 12.41 23.17 6.18
N GLU A 406 13.72 23.27 6.02
CA GLU A 406 14.33 23.61 4.72
C GLU A 406 14.34 22.42 3.75
N GLN A 407 14.03 21.20 4.22
CA GLN A 407 14.06 19.98 3.42
C GLN A 407 12.64 19.51 3.15
N CYS A 408 12.11 19.88 2.00
CA CYS A 408 10.74 19.59 1.58
C CYS A 408 10.67 18.21 0.91
N PHE A 409 10.10 17.20 1.57
CA PHE A 409 9.89 15.86 1.01
C PHE A 409 8.45 15.61 0.51
N GLY A 410 7.52 16.53 0.78
CA GLY A 410 6.09 16.27 0.66
C GLY A 410 5.56 16.23 -0.77
N LEU A 411 4.59 15.36 -1.02
CA LEU A 411 3.69 15.47 -2.19
C LEU A 411 2.77 16.70 -2.07
N TYR A 412 2.49 17.13 -0.85
CA TYR A 412 1.83 18.40 -0.54
C TYR A 412 2.82 19.39 0.05
N HIS A 413 2.91 20.57 -0.55
CA HIS A 413 3.54 21.72 0.08
C HIS A 413 2.73 22.18 1.31
N VAL A 414 3.42 22.54 2.40
CA VAL A 414 2.81 23.12 3.60
C VAL A 414 3.33 24.54 3.81
N ASP A 415 2.43 25.51 3.70
CA ASP A 415 2.71 26.87 4.16
C ASP A 415 2.75 26.86 5.70
N LEU A 416 3.93 27.12 6.29
CA LEU A 416 4.12 27.00 7.74
C LEU A 416 3.40 28.11 8.54
N GLU A 417 3.04 29.23 7.92
CA GLU A 417 2.31 30.31 8.58
C GLU A 417 0.81 30.05 8.54
N THR A 418 0.27 29.77 7.36
CA THR A 418 -1.18 29.59 7.16
C THR A 418 -1.65 28.16 7.40
N LYS A 419 -0.70 27.21 7.46
CA LYS A 419 -0.93 25.75 7.48
C LYS A 419 -1.72 25.26 6.27
N LYS A 420 -1.73 26.00 5.16
CA LYS A 420 -2.38 25.57 3.92
C LYS A 420 -1.55 24.48 3.24
N ARG A 421 -2.22 23.40 2.83
CA ARG A 421 -1.63 22.34 2.01
C ARG A 421 -1.92 22.60 0.53
N THR A 422 -0.91 22.44 -0.34
CA THR A 422 -1.05 22.58 -1.79
C THR A 422 -0.43 21.37 -2.49
N LEU A 423 -1.19 20.67 -3.33
CA LEU A 423 -0.70 19.51 -4.07
C LEU A 423 0.38 19.94 -5.07
N ARG A 424 1.53 19.25 -5.07
CA ARG A 424 2.60 19.43 -6.06
C ARG A 424 2.36 18.57 -7.32
N ASP A 425 3.08 18.85 -8.40
CA ASP A 425 2.93 18.11 -9.66
C ASP A 425 3.36 16.65 -9.50
N SER A 426 4.40 16.38 -8.70
CA SER A 426 4.79 15.04 -8.26
C SER A 426 3.67 14.31 -7.51
N GLY A 427 2.91 15.02 -6.66
CA GLY A 427 1.75 14.50 -5.96
C GLY A 427 0.64 14.10 -6.91
N ALA A 428 0.35 14.95 -7.90
CA ALA A 428 -0.60 14.62 -8.96
C ALA A 428 -0.14 13.42 -9.81
N LEU A 429 1.17 13.34 -10.13
CA LEU A 429 1.76 12.21 -10.83
C LEU A 429 1.62 10.92 -10.03
N TYR A 430 2.03 10.91 -8.76
CA TYR A 430 1.93 9.74 -7.88
C TYR A 430 0.47 9.29 -7.75
N ALA A 431 -0.46 10.23 -7.57
CA ALA A 431 -1.88 9.95 -7.50
C ALA A 431 -2.42 9.32 -8.79
N SER A 432 -1.95 9.76 -9.95
CA SER A 432 -2.33 9.19 -11.24
C SER A 432 -1.84 7.76 -11.42
N ILE A 433 -0.62 7.46 -10.96
CA ILE A 433 -0.01 6.12 -11.00
C ILE A 433 -0.73 5.19 -10.02
N ALA A 434 -1.00 5.61 -8.79
CA ALA A 434 -1.76 4.82 -7.83
C ALA A 434 -3.18 4.52 -8.37
N LYS A 435 -3.83 5.53 -8.98
CA LYS A 435 -5.14 5.38 -9.59
C LYS A 435 -5.15 4.38 -10.76
N SER A 436 -4.12 4.34 -11.60
CA SER A 436 -4.08 3.43 -12.75
C SER A 436 -3.93 1.95 -12.34
N HIS A 437 -3.40 1.69 -11.15
CA HIS A 437 -3.15 0.33 -10.66
C HIS A 437 -4.23 -0.23 -9.72
N ARG A 438 -5.07 0.63 -9.12
CA ARG A 438 -6.13 0.19 -8.21
C ARG A 438 -7.12 -0.78 -8.87
N MET A 439 -7.83 -1.55 -8.04
CA MET A 439 -8.95 -2.36 -8.50
C MET A 439 -10.05 -1.49 -9.14
N PRO A 440 -10.61 -1.90 -10.29
CA PRO A 440 -11.64 -1.13 -10.98
C PRO A 440 -12.92 -0.97 -10.15
N GLN A 441 -13.71 0.06 -10.46
CA GLN A 441 -15.09 0.15 -9.99
C GLN A 441 -15.85 -1.13 -10.37
N VAL A 442 -16.72 -1.63 -9.49
CA VAL A 442 -17.64 -2.71 -9.83
C VAL A 442 -19.00 -2.11 -10.18
N VAL A 443 -19.56 -2.50 -11.31
CA VAL A 443 -20.87 -2.05 -11.80
C VAL A 443 -21.81 -3.25 -11.80
N ILE A 444 -22.88 -3.17 -11.02
CA ILE A 444 -23.83 -4.28 -10.83
C ILE A 444 -25.15 -3.93 -11.49
N LEU A 445 -25.58 -4.76 -12.44
CA LEU A 445 -26.90 -4.66 -13.07
C LEU A 445 -27.98 -5.27 -12.15
N ALA A 446 -28.79 -4.41 -11.50
CA ALA A 446 -29.81 -4.82 -10.52
C ALA A 446 -31.25 -4.42 -10.93
N GLY A 447 -31.46 -4.00 -12.18
CA GLY A 447 -32.75 -3.50 -12.68
C GLY A 447 -33.71 -4.56 -13.27
N GLY A 448 -33.41 -5.85 -13.15
CA GLY A 448 -34.16 -6.92 -13.80
C GLY A 448 -35.59 -7.15 -13.24
N LEU A 449 -36.55 -7.45 -14.13
CA LEU A 449 -37.97 -7.64 -13.78
C LEU A 449 -38.28 -8.88 -12.93
N GLY A 450 -37.39 -9.87 -12.86
CA GLY A 450 -37.71 -11.05 -12.03
C GLY A 450 -38.65 -12.09 -12.64
N SER A 451 -39.15 -11.89 -13.87
CA SER A 451 -40.37 -12.56 -14.37
C SER A 451 -40.45 -14.09 -14.19
N ARG A 452 -39.33 -14.80 -14.25
CA ARG A 452 -39.25 -16.27 -14.08
C ARG A 452 -39.35 -16.75 -12.62
N LEU A 453 -39.16 -15.88 -11.64
CA LEU A 453 -39.26 -16.18 -10.20
C LEU A 453 -40.67 -15.96 -9.63
N GLY A 454 -41.62 -15.54 -10.47
CA GLY A 454 -43.03 -15.44 -10.12
C GLY A 454 -43.30 -14.48 -8.96
N LYS A 455 -44.02 -14.95 -7.93
CA LYS A 455 -44.47 -14.11 -6.80
C LYS A 455 -43.33 -13.50 -5.98
N LYS A 456 -42.14 -14.12 -5.97
CA LYS A 456 -41.00 -13.65 -5.16
C LYS A 456 -40.49 -12.26 -5.60
N THR A 457 -40.64 -11.91 -6.88
CA THR A 457 -40.18 -10.63 -7.44
C THR A 457 -41.31 -9.65 -7.72
N GLN A 458 -42.51 -9.92 -7.20
CA GLN A 458 -43.69 -9.08 -7.42
C GLN A 458 -43.60 -7.72 -6.68
N HIS A 459 -42.84 -7.69 -5.57
CA HIS A 459 -42.67 -6.51 -4.72
C HIS A 459 -41.21 -6.30 -4.27
N LEU A 460 -40.29 -7.15 -4.73
CA LEU A 460 -38.90 -7.16 -4.30
C LEU A 460 -37.98 -7.29 -5.52
N PRO A 461 -36.93 -6.46 -5.66
CA PRO A 461 -35.91 -6.65 -6.68
C PRO A 461 -35.26 -8.03 -6.54
N LYS A 462 -34.87 -8.62 -7.67
CA LYS A 462 -34.10 -9.87 -7.71
C LYS A 462 -32.89 -9.81 -6.77
N SER A 463 -32.11 -8.73 -6.84
CA SER A 463 -30.86 -8.58 -6.08
C SER A 463 -31.06 -8.48 -4.55
N LEU A 464 -32.30 -8.29 -4.10
CA LEU A 464 -32.66 -8.25 -2.68
C LEU A 464 -33.33 -9.53 -2.20
N ILE A 465 -33.49 -10.55 -3.05
CA ILE A 465 -33.95 -11.88 -2.61
C ILE A 465 -32.93 -12.44 -1.63
N GLU A 466 -33.42 -12.90 -0.49
CA GLU A 466 -32.61 -13.57 0.51
C GLU A 466 -32.23 -14.98 0.07
N VAL A 467 -30.95 -15.28 0.20
CA VAL A 467 -30.34 -16.58 -0.10
C VAL A 467 -29.32 -16.85 0.99
N GLY A 468 -29.43 -17.98 1.69
CA GLY A 468 -28.67 -18.23 2.90
C GLY A 468 -28.83 -17.10 3.92
N GLY A 469 -30.05 -16.62 4.17
CA GLY A 469 -30.36 -15.65 5.24
C GLY A 469 -29.80 -14.23 5.10
N LYS A 470 -29.35 -13.80 3.91
CA LYS A 470 -29.12 -12.38 3.59
C LYS A 470 -29.35 -12.13 2.08
N PRO A 471 -29.55 -10.87 1.63
CA PRO A 471 -29.71 -10.55 0.22
C PRO A 471 -28.57 -11.08 -0.66
N ILE A 472 -28.87 -11.56 -1.86
CA ILE A 472 -27.83 -11.97 -2.83
C ILE A 472 -26.83 -10.84 -3.12
N LEU A 473 -27.30 -9.59 -3.22
CA LEU A 473 -26.43 -8.42 -3.37
C LEU A 473 -25.40 -8.33 -2.23
N SER A 474 -25.77 -8.63 -0.98
CA SER A 474 -24.82 -8.61 0.14
C SER A 474 -23.74 -9.68 -0.02
N HIS A 475 -24.05 -10.88 -0.53
CA HIS A 475 -23.02 -11.88 -0.82
C HIS A 475 -22.07 -11.46 -1.94
N ILE A 476 -22.59 -10.84 -3.00
CA ILE A 476 -21.76 -10.28 -4.08
C ILE A 476 -20.84 -9.19 -3.52
N LEU A 477 -21.37 -8.29 -2.70
CA LEU A 477 -20.62 -7.19 -2.10
C LEU A 477 -19.54 -7.69 -1.13
N ASP A 478 -19.81 -8.72 -0.32
CA ASP A 478 -18.80 -9.34 0.52
C ASP A 478 -17.63 -9.92 -0.29
N TRP A 479 -17.94 -10.58 -1.42
CA TRP A 479 -16.90 -11.07 -2.33
C TRP A 479 -16.11 -9.92 -2.95
N VAL A 480 -16.81 -8.93 -3.52
CA VAL A 480 -16.25 -7.72 -4.13
C VAL A 480 -15.29 -6.99 -3.18
N LYS A 481 -15.68 -6.83 -1.90
CA LYS A 481 -14.82 -6.26 -0.86
C LYS A 481 -13.57 -7.11 -0.64
N GLY A 482 -13.73 -8.43 -0.56
CA GLY A 482 -12.61 -9.36 -0.42
C GLY A 482 -11.61 -9.34 -1.59
N GLN A 483 -12.06 -8.90 -2.77
CA GLN A 483 -11.23 -8.71 -3.97
C GLN A 483 -10.53 -7.32 -4.00
N GLY A 484 -10.65 -6.51 -2.95
CA GLY A 484 -10.04 -5.17 -2.88
C GLY A 484 -10.81 -4.09 -3.64
N CYS A 485 -12.01 -4.39 -4.17
CA CYS A 485 -12.87 -3.38 -4.79
C CYS A 485 -13.72 -2.70 -3.72
N ASN A 486 -13.51 -1.40 -3.51
CA ASN A 486 -14.22 -0.60 -2.52
C ASN A 486 -15.24 0.39 -3.13
N ARG A 487 -15.34 0.49 -4.45
CA ARG A 487 -16.29 1.37 -5.15
C ARG A 487 -17.24 0.56 -6.00
N VAL A 488 -18.53 0.66 -5.69
CA VAL A 488 -19.57 -0.12 -6.36
C VAL A 488 -20.71 0.77 -6.81
N LEU A 489 -21.05 0.67 -8.10
CA LEU A 489 -22.18 1.34 -8.73
C LEU A 489 -23.28 0.32 -9.02
N VAL A 490 -24.42 0.47 -8.38
CA VAL A 490 -25.58 -0.42 -8.56
C VAL A 490 -26.60 0.26 -9.47
N LEU A 491 -26.90 -0.38 -10.60
CA LEU A 491 -27.84 0.11 -11.60
C LEU A 491 -29.22 -0.48 -11.31
N THR A 492 -30.12 0.32 -10.75
CA THR A 492 -31.43 -0.12 -10.27
C THR A 492 -32.53 0.22 -11.28
N GLY A 493 -33.63 -0.54 -11.23
CA GLY A 493 -34.75 -0.38 -12.16
C GLY A 493 -36.06 -0.75 -11.48
N HIS A 494 -36.63 -1.89 -11.85
CA HIS A 494 -37.83 -2.44 -11.22
C HIS A 494 -37.68 -2.54 -9.69
N HIS A 495 -38.61 -1.93 -8.95
CA HIS A 495 -38.57 -1.78 -7.49
C HIS A 495 -37.31 -1.10 -6.92
N GLY A 496 -36.66 -0.21 -7.69
CA GLY A 496 -35.41 0.43 -7.30
C GLY A 496 -35.45 1.21 -5.97
N GLU A 497 -36.63 1.66 -5.53
CA GLU A 497 -36.84 2.28 -4.21
C GLU A 497 -36.56 1.34 -3.03
N GLN A 498 -36.56 0.02 -3.24
CA GLN A 498 -36.24 -0.94 -2.18
C GLN A 498 -34.75 -0.95 -1.80
N PHE A 499 -33.90 -0.29 -2.59
CA PHE A 499 -32.49 -0.09 -2.26
C PHE A 499 -32.24 1.18 -1.41
N ASP A 500 -33.26 2.00 -1.16
CA ASP A 500 -33.11 3.23 -0.39
C ASP A 500 -32.61 2.92 1.04
N GLY A 501 -31.48 3.50 1.43
CA GLY A 501 -30.83 3.25 2.72
C GLY A 501 -30.00 1.96 2.80
N PHE A 502 -29.85 1.23 1.69
CA PHE A 502 -28.96 0.07 1.64
C PHE A 502 -27.49 0.51 1.78
N ILE A 503 -26.81 -0.03 2.79
CA ILE A 503 -25.39 0.22 3.07
C ILE A 503 -24.63 -1.08 3.20
N HIS A 504 -23.34 -1.04 2.89
CA HIS A 504 -22.44 -2.19 3.07
C HIS A 504 -21.12 -1.72 3.71
N PRO A 505 -20.75 -2.21 4.90
CA PRO A 505 -19.54 -1.78 5.58
C PRO A 505 -18.27 -1.97 4.73
N GLY A 506 -17.51 -0.89 4.53
CA GLY A 506 -16.25 -0.89 3.78
C GLY A 506 -16.40 -0.83 2.26
N ILE A 507 -17.58 -0.49 1.73
CA ILE A 507 -17.81 -0.24 0.31
C ILE A 507 -18.54 1.10 0.15
N GLU A 508 -18.01 1.95 -0.74
CA GLU A 508 -18.70 3.12 -1.25
C GLU A 508 -19.74 2.67 -2.29
N LEU A 509 -21.02 2.72 -1.89
CA LEU A 509 -22.15 2.34 -2.75
C LEU A 509 -22.81 3.57 -3.36
N THR A 510 -22.87 3.60 -4.69
CA THR A 510 -23.67 4.55 -5.46
C THR A 510 -24.79 3.83 -6.19
N PHE A 511 -25.98 4.42 -6.22
CA PHE A 511 -27.14 3.86 -6.93
C PHE A 511 -27.57 4.80 -8.06
N VAL A 512 -27.78 4.25 -9.25
CA VAL A 512 -28.36 4.98 -10.39
C VAL A 512 -29.63 4.27 -10.83
N LYS A 513 -30.78 4.92 -10.60
CA LYS A 513 -32.10 4.41 -10.97
C LYS A 513 -32.40 4.73 -12.44
N GLU A 514 -32.78 3.72 -13.20
CA GLU A 514 -33.27 3.89 -14.55
C GLU A 514 -34.63 4.64 -14.56
N PRO A 515 -34.89 5.56 -15.51
CA PRO A 515 -36.15 6.30 -15.58
C PRO A 515 -37.36 5.42 -15.97
N LYS A 516 -37.10 4.29 -16.62
CA LYS A 516 -38.03 3.25 -17.05
C LYS A 516 -37.21 1.98 -17.31
N GLN A 517 -37.82 0.85 -17.65
CA GLN A 517 -37.02 -0.34 -18.02
C GLN A 517 -36.20 -0.08 -19.29
N MET A 518 -34.87 0.01 -19.16
CA MET A 518 -33.94 0.31 -20.26
C MET A 518 -33.16 -0.92 -20.76
N GLY A 519 -33.25 -2.06 -20.07
CA GLY A 519 -32.44 -3.24 -20.40
C GLY A 519 -30.96 -3.04 -20.03
N THR A 520 -30.16 -4.10 -20.16
CA THR A 520 -28.78 -4.15 -19.64
C THR A 520 -27.88 -3.06 -20.25
N GLY A 521 -27.97 -2.82 -21.55
CA GLY A 521 -27.18 -1.79 -22.22
C GLY A 521 -27.71 -0.38 -21.95
N GLY A 522 -29.04 -0.22 -21.93
CA GLY A 522 -29.67 1.05 -21.62
C GLY A 522 -29.41 1.53 -20.19
N ALA A 523 -29.29 0.60 -19.24
CA ALA A 523 -28.88 0.86 -17.86
C ALA A 523 -27.47 1.48 -17.80
N LEU A 524 -26.51 0.85 -18.48
CA LEU A 524 -25.13 1.33 -18.57
C LEU A 524 -25.05 2.70 -19.24
N TRP A 525 -25.81 2.91 -20.32
CA TRP A 525 -25.87 4.21 -21.00
C TRP A 525 -26.46 5.32 -20.11
N ASN A 526 -27.49 5.00 -19.32
CA ASN A 526 -28.08 5.92 -18.36
C ASN A 526 -27.07 6.33 -17.26
N ALA A 527 -26.20 5.41 -16.87
CA ALA A 527 -25.21 5.61 -15.81
C ALA A 527 -23.82 6.07 -16.31
N ARG A 528 -23.66 6.37 -17.61
CA ARG A 528 -22.35 6.64 -18.24
C ARG A 528 -21.52 7.74 -17.55
N GLU A 529 -22.15 8.72 -16.93
CA GLU A 529 -21.44 9.80 -16.21
C GLU A 529 -20.84 9.31 -14.88
N SER A 530 -21.38 8.24 -14.31
CA SER A 530 -20.94 7.61 -13.06
C SER A 530 -19.97 6.44 -13.28
N LEU A 531 -19.75 6.03 -14.54
CA LEU A 531 -18.80 4.97 -14.89
C LEU A 531 -17.37 5.51 -14.86
N GLU A 532 -16.48 4.76 -14.20
CA GLU A 532 -15.02 4.93 -14.36
C GLU A 532 -14.56 4.46 -15.76
N ASP A 533 -13.35 4.85 -16.17
CA ASP A 533 -12.81 4.51 -17.50
C ASP A 533 -12.65 3.00 -17.72
N GLU A 534 -12.46 2.25 -16.63
CA GLU A 534 -12.40 0.79 -16.57
C GLU A 534 -13.28 0.34 -15.39
N PHE A 535 -14.12 -0.68 -15.59
CA PHE A 535 -14.95 -1.24 -14.54
C PHE A 535 -15.19 -2.75 -14.73
N ILE A 536 -15.45 -3.45 -13.62
CA ILE A 536 -15.91 -4.84 -13.60
C ILE A 536 -17.43 -4.84 -13.68
N LEU A 537 -18.00 -5.46 -14.71
CA LEU A 537 -19.43 -5.61 -14.91
C LEU A 537 -19.92 -6.94 -14.34
N LEU A 538 -20.92 -6.87 -13.45
CA LEU A 538 -21.59 -8.01 -12.81
C LEU A 538 -23.11 -7.93 -12.99
N TRP A 539 -23.77 -9.07 -12.83
CA TRP A 539 -25.23 -9.19 -12.74
C TRP A 539 -25.64 -9.36 -11.28
N GLY A 540 -26.61 -8.56 -10.83
CA GLY A 540 -27.07 -8.56 -9.44
C GLY A 540 -27.92 -9.77 -9.06
N ASP A 541 -28.09 -10.74 -9.97
CA ASP A 541 -28.77 -12.02 -9.75
C ASP A 541 -27.86 -13.23 -9.93
N ASP A 542 -26.56 -13.01 -10.13
CA ASP A 542 -25.57 -14.05 -10.34
C ASP A 542 -24.46 -13.97 -9.29
N TYR A 543 -24.03 -15.12 -8.78
CA TYR A 543 -22.89 -15.25 -7.88
C TYR A 543 -21.78 -16.05 -8.56
N HIS A 544 -20.71 -15.34 -8.90
CA HIS A 544 -19.53 -15.88 -9.56
C HIS A 544 -18.26 -15.45 -8.83
N PRO A 545 -17.82 -16.23 -7.82
CA PRO A 545 -16.74 -15.83 -6.92
C PRO A 545 -15.36 -16.12 -7.53
N ILE A 546 -15.07 -15.56 -8.70
CA ILE A 546 -13.73 -15.65 -9.30
C ILE A 546 -12.75 -14.70 -8.60
N ASP A 547 -11.46 -14.96 -8.74
CA ASP A 547 -10.42 -13.97 -8.44
C ASP A 547 -10.41 -12.89 -9.54
N TYR A 548 -10.61 -11.63 -9.15
CA TYR A 548 -10.63 -10.52 -10.11
C TYR A 548 -9.24 -10.10 -10.58
N SER A 549 -8.19 -10.38 -9.80
CA SER A 549 -6.84 -9.90 -10.13
C SER A 549 -6.31 -10.52 -11.43
N PRO A 550 -6.39 -11.85 -11.67
CA PRO A 550 -6.05 -12.45 -12.96
C PRO A 550 -6.83 -11.86 -14.14
N LEU A 551 -8.13 -11.60 -13.96
CA LEU A 551 -9.00 -11.05 -14.99
C LEU A 551 -8.59 -9.61 -15.37
N VAL A 552 -8.41 -8.74 -14.38
CA VAL A 552 -8.00 -7.34 -14.58
C VAL A 552 -6.60 -7.26 -15.20
N ASN A 553 -5.65 -8.04 -14.68
CA ASN A 553 -4.29 -8.12 -15.24
C ASN A 553 -4.31 -8.56 -16.70
N TYR A 554 -5.13 -9.56 -17.03
CA TYR A 554 -5.27 -10.01 -18.41
C TYR A 554 -5.87 -8.91 -19.30
N HIS A 555 -6.92 -8.22 -18.84
CA HIS A 555 -7.53 -7.11 -19.56
C HIS A 555 -6.53 -5.99 -19.88
N ARG A 556 -5.78 -5.54 -18.86
CA ARG A 556 -4.79 -4.48 -19.00
C ARG A 556 -3.64 -4.90 -19.90
N ARG A 557 -3.06 -6.10 -19.71
CA ARG A 557 -1.93 -6.59 -20.51
C ARG A 557 -2.26 -6.68 -21.99
N GLU A 558 -3.43 -7.19 -22.34
CA GLU A 558 -3.86 -7.28 -23.75
C GLU A 558 -4.38 -5.94 -24.30
N SER A 559 -4.41 -4.88 -23.48
CA SER A 559 -5.02 -3.58 -23.80
C SER A 559 -6.45 -3.77 -24.37
N SER A 560 -7.18 -4.70 -23.76
CA SER A 560 -8.48 -5.12 -24.24
C SER A 560 -9.52 -4.03 -23.97
N ARG A 561 -10.55 -3.93 -24.83
CA ARG A 561 -11.69 -3.05 -24.58
C ARG A 561 -12.79 -3.72 -23.77
N LEU A 562 -12.83 -5.04 -23.83
CA LEU A 562 -13.78 -5.91 -23.14
C LEU A 562 -13.12 -7.27 -22.98
N THR A 563 -13.02 -7.73 -21.73
CA THR A 563 -12.54 -9.07 -21.40
C THR A 563 -13.64 -9.78 -20.63
N MET A 564 -14.12 -10.90 -21.14
CA MET A 564 -15.19 -11.69 -20.52
C MET A 564 -14.66 -12.96 -19.88
N THR A 565 -15.27 -13.36 -18.77
CA THR A 565 -14.96 -14.64 -18.13
C THR A 565 -15.80 -15.74 -18.76
N VAL A 566 -15.13 -16.85 -19.10
CA VAL A 566 -15.74 -17.99 -19.77
C VAL A 566 -15.37 -19.27 -19.02
N THR A 567 -16.39 -20.07 -18.72
CA THR A 567 -16.19 -21.44 -18.23
C THR A 567 -16.38 -22.44 -19.36
N THR A 568 -15.59 -23.49 -19.36
CA THR A 568 -15.74 -24.66 -20.25
C THR A 568 -16.48 -25.80 -19.58
N GLU A 569 -16.88 -25.64 -18.32
CA GLU A 569 -17.52 -26.65 -17.47
C GLU A 569 -18.95 -26.24 -17.11
N HIS A 570 -19.82 -26.17 -18.11
CA HIS A 570 -21.23 -25.83 -17.94
C HIS A 570 -22.13 -26.79 -18.73
N GLU A 571 -23.36 -27.02 -18.25
CA GLU A 571 -24.33 -27.95 -18.87
C GLU A 571 -24.75 -27.50 -20.29
N MET A 572 -24.61 -26.21 -20.58
CA MET A 572 -24.90 -25.58 -21.87
C MET A 572 -23.79 -24.62 -22.26
N MET A 573 -23.47 -24.51 -23.55
CA MET A 573 -22.51 -23.53 -24.06
C MET A 573 -23.25 -22.43 -24.81
N ASN A 574 -22.87 -21.16 -24.59
CA ASN A 574 -23.53 -19.98 -25.17
C ASN A 574 -22.60 -19.16 -26.08
N LEU A 575 -21.35 -19.59 -26.25
CA LEU A 575 -20.40 -18.96 -27.15
C LEU A 575 -19.40 -19.93 -27.77
N HIS A 576 -18.79 -19.48 -28.86
CA HIS A 576 -17.60 -20.06 -29.47
C HIS A 576 -16.44 -19.08 -29.32
N HIS A 577 -15.31 -19.55 -28.79
CA HIS A 577 -14.07 -18.79 -28.71
C HIS A 577 -12.91 -19.53 -29.38
N GLU A 578 -12.00 -18.77 -29.99
CA GLU A 578 -10.82 -19.27 -30.69
C GLU A 578 -9.63 -18.34 -30.39
N ASN A 579 -8.45 -18.90 -30.14
CA ASN A 579 -7.22 -18.14 -29.87
C ASN A 579 -7.39 -17.06 -28.76
N GLY A 580 -8.11 -17.41 -27.70
CA GLY A 580 -8.36 -16.50 -26.56
C GLY A 580 -9.33 -15.35 -26.86
N ARG A 581 -10.11 -15.42 -27.95
CA ARG A 581 -11.06 -14.38 -28.34
C ARG A 581 -12.45 -14.92 -28.65
N LEU A 582 -13.47 -14.11 -28.36
CA LEU A 582 -14.84 -14.42 -28.74
C LEU A 582 -14.99 -14.42 -30.26
N VAL A 583 -15.57 -15.46 -30.83
CA VAL A 583 -15.91 -15.53 -32.25
C VAL A 583 -17.41 -15.35 -32.44
N GLN A 584 -18.22 -16.04 -31.63
CA GLN A 584 -19.67 -16.03 -31.74
C GLN A 584 -20.32 -16.17 -30.36
N TYR A 585 -21.45 -15.49 -30.16
CA TYR A 585 -22.26 -15.54 -28.95
C TYR A 585 -23.73 -15.72 -29.31
N SER A 586 -24.48 -16.49 -28.54
CA SER A 586 -25.94 -16.61 -28.67
C SER A 586 -26.61 -16.89 -27.32
N LYS A 587 -27.78 -16.27 -27.10
CA LYS A 587 -28.66 -16.52 -25.95
C LYS A 587 -29.80 -17.51 -26.26
N GLU A 588 -29.80 -18.10 -27.46
CA GLU A 588 -30.86 -19.04 -27.86
C GLU A 588 -30.70 -20.40 -27.18
N GLU A 589 -31.83 -21.09 -26.90
CA GLU A 589 -31.82 -22.41 -26.25
C GLU A 589 -31.24 -23.51 -27.16
N GLN A 590 -31.24 -23.32 -28.48
CA GLN A 590 -30.54 -24.18 -29.43
C GLN A 590 -29.20 -23.55 -29.79
N THR A 591 -28.13 -24.07 -29.22
CA THR A 591 -26.78 -23.59 -29.52
C THR A 591 -26.06 -24.52 -30.49
N PRO A 592 -25.25 -23.97 -31.42
CA PRO A 592 -24.48 -24.77 -32.36
C PRO A 592 -23.49 -25.72 -31.65
N GLU A 593 -23.21 -26.89 -32.25
CA GLU A 593 -22.27 -27.88 -31.68
C GLU A 593 -20.84 -27.32 -31.53
N GLU A 594 -20.47 -26.31 -32.31
CA GLU A 594 -19.16 -25.66 -32.23
C GLU A 594 -18.97 -24.77 -30.99
N PHE A 595 -20.02 -24.50 -30.22
CA PHE A 595 -19.91 -23.68 -29.01
C PHE A 595 -19.14 -24.43 -27.92
N ASN A 596 -18.08 -23.80 -27.43
CA ASN A 596 -17.08 -24.42 -26.56
C ASN A 596 -16.91 -23.69 -25.22
N GLY A 597 -17.76 -22.70 -24.93
CA GLY A 597 -17.72 -21.98 -23.66
C GLY A 597 -19.06 -21.39 -23.25
N TYR A 598 -19.13 -21.00 -21.99
CA TYR A 598 -20.25 -20.31 -21.38
C TYR A 598 -19.78 -19.02 -20.71
N GLU A 599 -20.36 -17.89 -21.10
CA GLU A 599 -20.15 -16.59 -20.46
C GLU A 599 -20.81 -16.56 -19.08
N ALA A 600 -20.01 -16.32 -18.04
CA ALA A 600 -20.40 -16.51 -16.64
C ALA A 600 -20.73 -15.20 -15.89
N GLY A 601 -21.09 -14.12 -16.59
CA GLY A 601 -21.60 -12.89 -15.98
C GLY A 601 -20.55 -12.04 -15.27
N THR A 602 -19.27 -12.17 -15.62
CA THR A 602 -18.19 -11.33 -15.06
C THR A 602 -17.27 -10.87 -16.16
N SER A 603 -17.16 -9.56 -16.35
CA SER A 603 -16.33 -8.96 -17.41
C SER A 603 -15.63 -7.70 -16.94
N VAL A 604 -14.45 -7.39 -17.48
CA VAL A 604 -13.81 -6.07 -17.36
C VAL A 604 -14.08 -5.29 -18.65
N VAL A 605 -14.55 -4.06 -18.51
CA VAL A 605 -15.07 -3.24 -19.61
C VAL A 605 -14.42 -1.86 -19.58
N SER A 606 -13.93 -1.40 -20.74
CA SER A 606 -13.58 0.00 -20.90
C SER A 606 -14.83 0.83 -21.18
N LYS A 607 -14.97 1.98 -20.51
CA LYS A 607 -16.06 2.96 -20.71
C LYS A 607 -16.26 3.35 -22.16
N SER A 608 -15.19 3.37 -22.95
CA SER A 608 -15.24 3.66 -24.39
C SER A 608 -16.18 2.72 -25.15
N VAL A 609 -16.38 1.48 -24.71
CA VAL A 609 -17.36 0.54 -25.30
C VAL A 609 -18.78 1.01 -25.06
N VAL A 610 -19.10 1.45 -23.83
CA VAL A 610 -20.41 2.00 -23.49
C VAL A 610 -20.69 3.28 -24.30
N LEU A 611 -19.66 4.11 -24.49
CA LEU A 611 -19.78 5.34 -25.27
C LEU A 611 -19.95 5.10 -26.78
N GLU A 612 -19.27 4.10 -27.34
CA GLU A 612 -19.36 3.78 -28.78
C GLU A 612 -20.71 3.16 -29.16
N PHE A 613 -21.21 2.21 -28.37
CA PHE A 613 -22.44 1.47 -28.69
C PHE A 613 -23.70 2.03 -28.02
N GLY A 614 -23.52 3.07 -27.19
CA GLY A 614 -24.57 3.72 -26.42
C GLY A 614 -25.70 4.30 -27.27
N LYS A 615 -26.94 4.08 -26.82
CA LYS A 615 -28.16 4.55 -27.48
C LYS A 615 -29.19 4.94 -26.42
N ASP A 616 -29.97 5.97 -26.72
CA ASP A 616 -31.14 6.32 -25.91
C ASP A 616 -32.24 5.26 -26.06
N GLY A 617 -32.92 4.98 -24.94
CA GLY A 617 -34.00 4.00 -24.88
C GLY A 617 -33.55 2.57 -24.55
N PRO A 618 -34.46 1.59 -24.63
CA PRO A 618 -34.16 0.24 -24.18
C PRO A 618 -33.32 -0.59 -25.16
N TRP A 619 -32.23 -1.20 -24.70
CA TRP A 619 -31.42 -2.14 -25.50
C TRP A 619 -30.63 -3.13 -24.63
N SER A 620 -30.27 -4.29 -25.21
CA SER A 620 -29.47 -5.34 -24.55
C SER A 620 -27.99 -5.19 -24.87
N TRP A 621 -27.18 -5.18 -23.80
CA TRP A 621 -25.73 -5.16 -23.86
C TRP A 621 -25.19 -6.34 -24.66
N GLU A 622 -25.58 -7.55 -24.27
CA GLU A 622 -25.04 -8.80 -24.78
C GLU A 622 -25.34 -8.97 -26.28
N ASN A 623 -26.59 -8.71 -26.69
CA ASN A 623 -26.99 -8.85 -28.09
C ASN A 623 -26.31 -7.81 -29.01
N THR A 624 -25.98 -6.65 -28.46
CA THR A 624 -25.42 -5.52 -29.23
C THR A 624 -23.90 -5.60 -29.26
N VAL A 625 -23.27 -5.63 -28.09
CA VAL A 625 -21.83 -5.47 -27.91
C VAL A 625 -21.08 -6.75 -28.24
N TYR A 626 -21.53 -7.91 -27.77
CA TYR A 626 -20.78 -9.16 -27.99
C TYR A 626 -20.73 -9.52 -29.47
N SER A 627 -21.84 -9.33 -30.19
CA SER A 627 -21.90 -9.50 -31.64
C SER A 627 -21.04 -8.47 -32.39
N ALA A 628 -21.11 -7.19 -32.00
CA ALA A 628 -20.39 -6.11 -32.68
C ALA A 628 -18.87 -6.15 -32.46
N LEU A 629 -18.43 -6.62 -31.30
CA LEU A 629 -17.02 -6.77 -30.93
C LEU A 629 -16.50 -8.21 -31.11
N SER A 630 -17.13 -9.02 -31.96
CA SER A 630 -16.59 -10.32 -32.35
C SER A 630 -15.12 -10.19 -32.79
N LYS A 631 -14.26 -11.09 -32.31
CA LYS A 631 -12.79 -11.11 -32.43
C LYS A 631 -12.05 -9.93 -31.79
N GLY A 632 -12.77 -8.97 -31.20
CA GLY A 632 -12.25 -7.87 -30.40
C GLY A 632 -12.34 -8.11 -28.89
N ILE A 633 -13.18 -9.05 -28.45
CA ILE A 633 -13.34 -9.42 -27.04
C ILE A 633 -12.34 -10.50 -26.67
N HIS A 634 -11.56 -10.27 -25.62
CA HIS A 634 -10.68 -11.28 -25.03
C HIS A 634 -11.45 -12.19 -24.06
N VAL A 635 -11.09 -13.46 -24.07
CA VAL A 635 -11.68 -14.50 -23.22
C VAL A 635 -10.71 -14.87 -22.12
N HIS A 636 -11.15 -14.70 -20.88
CA HIS A 636 -10.47 -15.17 -19.68
C HIS A 636 -11.12 -16.49 -19.26
N LEU A 637 -10.36 -17.59 -19.31
CA LEU A 637 -10.87 -18.90 -18.90
C LEU A 637 -10.77 -19.05 -17.38
N ASP A 638 -11.89 -19.39 -16.75
CA ASP A 638 -11.96 -19.67 -15.32
C ASP A 638 -12.96 -20.80 -15.05
N SER A 639 -12.59 -21.73 -14.17
CA SER A 639 -13.39 -22.92 -13.84
C SER A 639 -14.15 -22.79 -12.52
N THR A 640 -14.16 -21.61 -11.90
CA THR A 640 -14.92 -21.35 -10.69
C THR A 640 -16.40 -21.57 -10.96
N LYS A 641 -17.07 -22.19 -9.99
CA LYS A 641 -18.49 -22.50 -10.14
C LYS A 641 -19.33 -21.22 -10.13
N PHE A 642 -20.08 -21.04 -11.21
CA PHE A 642 -21.07 -19.99 -11.39
C PHE A 642 -22.44 -20.42 -10.86
N TRP A 643 -23.17 -19.48 -10.26
CA TRP A 643 -24.53 -19.70 -9.78
C TRP A 643 -25.46 -18.56 -10.20
N ASP A 644 -26.46 -18.83 -11.03
CA ASP A 644 -27.55 -17.90 -11.27
C ASP A 644 -28.78 -18.26 -10.45
N MET A 645 -29.58 -17.28 -10.04
CA MET A 645 -30.88 -17.52 -9.41
C MET A 645 -32.05 -17.25 -10.35
N GLY A 646 -31.86 -17.41 -11.66
CA GLY A 646 -32.83 -17.02 -12.69
C GLY A 646 -34.16 -17.80 -12.67
N THR A 647 -34.22 -18.94 -11.98
CA THR A 647 -35.43 -19.79 -11.83
C THR A 647 -35.58 -20.27 -10.38
N PRO A 648 -36.78 -20.72 -9.95
CA PRO A 648 -37.00 -21.24 -8.61
C PRO A 648 -36.05 -22.39 -8.23
N GLU A 649 -35.79 -23.31 -9.16
CA GLU A 649 -34.90 -24.46 -8.94
C GLU A 649 -33.44 -24.04 -8.72
N ARG A 650 -32.99 -23.02 -9.47
CA ARG A 650 -31.62 -22.52 -9.33
C ARG A 650 -31.44 -21.66 -8.09
N LEU A 651 -32.48 -20.91 -7.70
CA LEU A 651 -32.52 -20.21 -6.42
C LEU A 651 -32.40 -21.18 -5.23
N GLU A 652 -33.10 -22.32 -5.26
CA GLU A 652 -32.99 -23.35 -4.22
C GLU A 652 -31.58 -23.95 -4.13
N LYS A 653 -30.95 -24.24 -5.28
CA LYS A 653 -29.55 -24.71 -5.33
C LYS A 653 -28.58 -23.69 -4.74
N LEU A 654 -28.76 -22.40 -5.03
CA LEU A 654 -27.93 -21.33 -4.49
C LEU A 654 -28.14 -21.16 -2.97
N ASP A 655 -29.37 -21.29 -2.50
CA ASP A 655 -29.69 -21.27 -1.06
C ASP A 655 -29.00 -22.42 -0.32
N GLN A 656 -29.04 -23.63 -0.89
CA GLN A 656 -28.34 -24.78 -0.34
C GLN A 656 -26.83 -24.55 -0.25
N PHE A 657 -26.21 -24.02 -1.31
CA PHE A 657 -24.77 -23.71 -1.33
C PHE A 657 -24.36 -22.78 -0.17
N PHE A 658 -25.11 -21.69 0.06
CA PHE A 658 -24.79 -20.77 1.15
C PHE A 658 -25.09 -21.33 2.54
N ASN A 659 -26.08 -22.22 2.67
CA ASN A 659 -26.41 -22.88 3.95
C ASN A 659 -25.36 -23.94 4.32
N GLU A 660 -24.87 -24.72 3.36
CA GLU A 660 -23.79 -25.71 3.57
C GLU A 660 -22.45 -25.04 3.90
N SER A 661 -22.20 -23.84 3.37
CA SER A 661 -20.99 -23.06 3.65
C SER A 661 -20.95 -22.47 5.07
N ARG A 662 -22.06 -22.52 5.83
CA ARG A 662 -22.19 -22.00 7.20
C ARG A 662 -22.06 -23.08 8.28
N SER A 663 -22.20 -24.35 7.93
CA SER A 663 -22.03 -25.51 8.82
C SER A 663 -20.59 -26.00 8.84
#